data_AF-K2MP77-F1
#
_entry.id   AF-K2MP77-F1
#
_cell.length_a   1.000
_cell.length_b   1.000
_cell.length_c   1.000
_cell.angle_alpha   90.00
_cell.angle_beta   90.00
_cell.angle_gamma   90.00
#
_symmetry.space_group_name_H-M   'P 1'
#
loop_
_entity.id
_entity.type
_entity.pdbx_description
1 polymer ?
#
loop_
_entity_poly.entity_id
_entity_poly.type
_entity_poly.pdbx_seq_one_letter_code
_entity_poly.pdbx_strand_id
1 'polypeptide(L)'
;MHSRVAAVKAPRTHNRRRVTGSSGGRREGRESGQQRPNMSRRVFYSAVLLFLLFVMIGCKTGGAAKTDKGLKSREGSQPGNTFGWRDVEKEKVYWLYFPSIVEMNGEVFAVTQAQCQKESKCLFTGIASEALTLSDPNPKFLDKAKLKTQVLEKRPFEEGKCPIQSATPSGSQSLMRVIVRRPTTVVNGSDIYMLAGNYIDKIFTTNEDSEDEDDEDPWGLLLVKGDVIGGDTDKRIYWNNTLGIPWTLFNQHRGYLENFIGSGGSGVRMNDGTLLFPVEAMKEDEEEGIRKPVSLVIHSSNVITNWTVSRGMSAVGCSDPSVVEWKDKLMMMTACDDGRRRVYESADKGESWTEALGTLSRVWGNKKDGLAKDIVSGFITATIEETKVMLVTLPVYSKAEDEYNAKGKLHLWLTDNTHIVGIGSVSGEEDVAASSLLYKSGGSGTDGKKEELIALYEKRMGGEEQQELGIISVLLTDELQRVKDVLATWKEVDKRFPELCSSSAAQVTSAETACTADKITAGLVGFLSCSFSDGTWRDEYLGVNARVTSGVGTENGVTFTGPGAWAEWPVGGQEQNQLYHFANYNFTLVATVSIHKVPGGDTLISLIGVKMNGTESTVLLGVSYNKEKQWQALCGGKTTTEHSSGWEPETTHQVAIVLQNGTQGSVYVDGQRVGTSCELNVTEPQEISHFYIGGDGSSTGREEDVPVTVTNVLLYNRPLNDDEITALNAIKVPILKLTDPKRVTATGATGRSTALHGEADGGGGTDCVSGLLPLLLLLGPCVFAAL
;
A
#
# COMPACT_ATOMS: atom_id res chain seq x y z
N MET A 1 -55.29 -26.58 -31.93
CA MET A 1 -55.34 -27.47 -33.12
C MET A 1 -54.03 -28.25 -33.18
N HIS A 2 -54.11 -29.58 -33.32
CA HIS A 2 -53.04 -30.61 -33.42
C HIS A 2 -52.00 -30.66 -32.27
N SER A 3 -52.04 -31.61 -31.31
CA SER A 3 -51.94 -33.08 -31.35
C SER A 3 -50.51 -33.61 -31.59
N ARG A 4 -49.85 -34.11 -30.53
CA ARG A 4 -49.52 -35.54 -30.37
C ARG A 4 -49.12 -35.86 -28.92
N VAL A 5 -49.63 -37.00 -28.48
CA VAL A 5 -49.67 -37.59 -27.14
C VAL A 5 -48.62 -38.70 -27.01
N ALA A 6 -48.16 -38.97 -25.78
CA ALA A 6 -48.00 -40.29 -25.14
C ALA A 6 -46.74 -40.33 -24.24
N ALA A 7 -46.65 -41.06 -23.13
CA ALA A 7 -47.60 -41.72 -22.23
C ALA A 7 -46.75 -42.22 -21.03
N VAL A 8 -47.41 -42.35 -19.88
CA VAL A 8 -46.89 -42.79 -18.58
C VAL A 8 -46.71 -44.31 -18.52
N LYS A 9 -45.65 -44.83 -17.86
CA LYS A 9 -45.70 -45.83 -16.75
C LYS A 9 -44.32 -46.31 -16.26
N ALA A 10 -44.16 -46.29 -14.93
CA ALA A 10 -43.07 -46.84 -14.10
C ALA A 10 -43.06 -48.40 -14.06
N PRO A 11 -42.12 -49.09 -13.35
CA PRO A 11 -42.28 -49.27 -11.89
C PRO A 11 -41.01 -49.58 -11.02
N ARG A 12 -41.09 -49.24 -9.71
CA ARG A 12 -40.73 -50.04 -8.49
C ARG A 12 -39.27 -50.58 -8.33
N THR A 13 -38.55 -50.44 -7.20
CA THR A 13 -38.85 -50.98 -5.85
C THR A 13 -37.76 -50.59 -4.81
N HIS A 14 -38.21 -50.13 -3.63
CA HIS A 14 -37.88 -50.52 -2.24
C HIS A 14 -36.45 -50.70 -1.62
N ASN A 15 -36.29 -49.99 -0.48
CA ASN A 15 -35.75 -50.37 0.86
C ASN A 15 -34.21 -50.43 1.07
N ARG A 16 -33.58 -49.95 2.16
CA ARG A 16 -33.92 -49.75 3.60
C ARG A 16 -33.16 -48.53 4.17
N ARG A 17 -33.73 -47.60 4.96
CA ARG A 17 -33.99 -47.60 6.42
C ARG A 17 -32.76 -47.88 7.33
N ARG A 18 -32.29 -46.87 8.08
CA ARG A 18 -32.38 -46.83 9.56
C ARG A 18 -32.26 -45.40 10.11
N VAL A 19 -33.20 -45.08 10.99
CA VAL A 19 -33.33 -43.90 11.84
C VAL A 19 -32.97 -44.30 13.27
N THR A 20 -32.32 -43.42 14.01
CA THR A 20 -32.46 -43.16 15.47
C THR A 20 -31.85 -41.77 15.68
N GLY A 21 -32.47 -40.76 16.31
CA GLY A 21 -33.58 -40.74 17.24
C GLY A 21 -33.13 -40.17 18.59
N SER A 22 -33.27 -38.85 18.75
CA SER A 22 -33.58 -38.04 19.95
C SER A 22 -33.27 -38.54 21.38
N SER A 23 -32.66 -37.68 22.19
CA SER A 23 -33.18 -37.25 23.53
C SER A 23 -32.38 -36.00 23.97
N GLY A 24 -32.91 -34.93 24.56
CA GLY A 24 -34.18 -34.75 25.27
C GLY A 24 -33.96 -34.86 26.78
N GLY A 25 -33.47 -33.79 27.44
CA GLY A 25 -33.35 -33.72 28.90
C GLY A 25 -33.41 -32.28 29.41
N ARG A 26 -34.53 -31.93 30.06
CA ARG A 26 -34.84 -30.64 30.70
C ARG A 26 -35.24 -30.93 32.16
N ARG A 27 -34.89 -29.98 33.06
CA ARG A 27 -35.35 -29.71 34.46
C ARG A 27 -34.13 -29.59 35.38
N GLU A 28 -34.01 -28.69 36.36
CA GLU A 28 -34.79 -27.62 37.02
C GLU A 28 -33.69 -26.85 37.81
N GLY A 29 -33.65 -25.51 37.95
CA GLY A 29 -34.58 -24.66 38.69
C GLY A 29 -33.98 -24.22 40.05
N ARG A 30 -33.92 -22.89 40.27
CA ARG A 30 -33.64 -22.06 41.49
C ARG A 30 -32.27 -21.38 41.57
N GLU A 31 -32.11 -20.18 42.14
CA GLU A 31 -32.92 -18.98 42.42
C GLU A 31 -31.93 -17.99 43.09
N SER A 32 -32.17 -16.68 42.91
CA SER A 32 -31.80 -15.56 43.82
C SER A 32 -30.36 -15.03 43.94
N GLY A 33 -30.22 -13.72 43.61
CA GLY A 33 -29.36 -12.70 44.26
C GLY A 33 -27.85 -12.79 44.02
N GLN A 34 -27.06 -11.72 43.83
CA GLN A 34 -27.22 -10.34 44.31
C GLN A 34 -26.22 -9.42 43.57
N GLN A 35 -26.76 -8.36 42.95
CA GLN A 35 -26.40 -6.94 43.12
C GLN A 35 -24.92 -6.50 43.27
N ARG A 36 -24.51 -5.60 42.37
CA ARG A 36 -23.25 -4.80 42.39
C ARG A 36 -23.03 -4.07 43.72
N PRO A 37 -21.78 -3.69 43.99
CA PRO A 37 -21.46 -2.26 44.16
C PRO A 37 -20.23 -1.87 43.32
N ASN A 38 -20.31 -0.90 42.41
CA ASN A 38 -20.02 0.52 42.67
C ASN A 38 -18.76 0.77 43.51
N MET A 39 -17.66 1.15 42.85
CA MET A 39 -16.60 2.01 43.40
C MET A 39 -16.19 2.99 42.29
N SER A 40 -16.75 4.20 42.32
CA SER A 40 -16.20 5.39 42.97
C SER A 40 -15.07 6.05 42.19
N ARG A 41 -15.45 7.06 41.40
CA ARG A 41 -14.59 8.20 41.08
C ARG A 41 -14.03 8.77 42.39
N ARG A 42 -12.71 8.85 42.51
CA ARG A 42 -12.05 9.87 43.34
C ARG A 42 -10.91 10.52 42.58
N VAL A 43 -11.05 11.84 42.50
CA VAL A 43 -10.10 12.86 42.13
C VAL A 43 -9.09 13.00 43.27
N PHE A 44 -7.79 13.01 42.97
CA PHE A 44 -6.74 13.64 43.79
C PHE A 44 -5.64 14.11 42.82
N TYR A 45 -5.69 15.37 42.41
CA TYR A 45 -4.89 16.48 42.96
C TYR A 45 -3.37 16.24 42.95
N SER A 46 -2.75 16.92 41.98
CA SER A 46 -1.44 17.55 41.99
C SER A 46 -0.94 17.93 43.40
N ALA A 47 0.35 17.69 43.64
CA ALA A 47 1.25 18.36 44.60
C ALA A 47 2.08 17.42 45.51
N VAL A 48 2.84 16.46 44.98
CA VAL A 48 4.05 15.94 45.68
C VAL A 48 5.11 15.49 44.65
N LEU A 49 5.53 16.44 43.81
CA LEU A 49 6.67 16.30 42.91
C LEU A 49 7.63 17.42 43.26
N LEU A 50 8.28 17.36 44.44
CA LEU A 50 9.28 18.35 44.88
C LEU A 50 10.06 18.04 46.19
N PHE A 51 10.07 16.80 46.72
CA PHE A 51 10.65 16.55 48.07
C PHE A 51 11.69 15.42 48.23
N LEU A 52 12.24 14.85 47.15
CA LEU A 52 13.25 13.77 47.26
C LEU A 52 14.55 14.04 46.48
N LEU A 53 14.86 15.29 46.13
CA LEU A 53 16.03 15.65 45.32
C LEU A 53 17.13 16.47 46.04
N PHE A 54 17.06 16.66 47.35
CA PHE A 54 18.14 17.32 48.10
C PHE A 54 18.29 16.66 49.47
N VAL A 55 19.54 16.59 49.99
CA VAL A 55 19.98 16.05 51.31
C VAL A 55 20.40 14.56 51.16
N MET A 56 21.66 14.13 51.00
CA MET A 56 22.93 14.53 51.65
C MET A 56 24.16 14.08 50.86
N ILE A 57 25.13 14.98 50.74
CA ILE A 57 26.54 14.70 50.48
C ILE A 57 27.29 14.65 51.83
N GLY A 58 28.07 13.58 52.05
CA GLY A 58 29.40 13.63 52.70
C GLY A 58 29.54 13.37 54.22
N CYS A 59 30.31 12.34 54.62
CA CYS A 59 31.71 12.48 55.09
C CYS A 59 32.35 11.19 55.69
N LYS A 60 33.65 11.00 55.34
CA LYS A 60 34.79 10.36 56.06
C LYS A 60 34.81 8.83 56.27
N THR A 61 35.70 8.07 55.62
CA THR A 61 37.15 7.80 55.84
C THR A 61 37.54 7.11 57.17
N GLY A 62 38.07 5.89 57.03
CA GLY A 62 38.87 5.16 58.02
C GLY A 62 39.61 4.02 57.32
N GLY A 63 40.94 4.08 57.26
CA GLY A 63 41.78 3.16 56.50
C GLY A 63 42.39 2.02 57.33
N ALA A 64 42.81 0.97 56.64
CA ALA A 64 43.87 0.03 57.05
C ALA A 64 44.60 -0.48 55.80
N ALA A 65 45.92 -0.58 55.89
CA ALA A 65 46.85 -0.69 54.76
C ALA A 65 47.48 -2.09 54.58
N LYS A 66 48.04 -2.28 53.36
CA LYS A 66 48.97 -3.31 52.84
C LYS A 66 48.32 -4.61 52.32
N THR A 67 48.69 -5.17 51.16
CA THR A 67 49.94 -5.11 50.36
C THR A 67 49.67 -5.20 48.86
N ASP A 68 50.50 -4.45 48.13
CA ASP A 68 50.67 -4.40 46.68
C ASP A 68 51.23 -5.71 46.11
N LYS A 69 50.54 -6.30 45.12
CA LYS A 69 51.12 -7.13 44.07
C LYS A 69 50.42 -6.77 42.77
N GLY A 70 51.13 -6.04 41.93
CA GLY A 70 50.63 -5.46 40.70
C GLY A 70 49.96 -6.45 39.75
N LEU A 71 48.83 -6.03 39.20
CA LEU A 71 48.34 -6.52 37.92
C LEU A 71 48.10 -5.29 37.04
N LYS A 72 48.93 -5.17 36.00
CA LYS A 72 48.83 -4.14 34.98
C LYS A 72 47.41 -4.11 34.41
N SER A 73 46.90 -2.91 34.18
CA SER A 73 45.64 -2.63 33.50
C SER A 73 45.53 -3.45 32.22
N ARG A 74 44.52 -4.32 32.14
CA ARG A 74 44.06 -4.87 30.86
C ARG A 74 42.91 -3.98 30.41
N GLU A 75 43.23 -3.11 29.47
CA GLU A 75 42.33 -2.49 28.50
C GLU A 75 41.15 -3.43 28.21
N GLY A 76 39.93 -2.94 28.45
CA GLY A 76 38.69 -3.68 28.22
C GLY A 76 38.63 -4.14 26.77
N SER A 77 38.89 -5.44 26.56
CA SER A 77 38.87 -6.07 25.26
C SER A 77 37.43 -6.11 24.76
N GLN A 78 37.15 -5.47 23.63
CA GLN A 78 35.92 -5.68 22.85
C GLN A 78 35.73 -7.19 22.60
N PRO A 79 34.49 -7.72 22.54
CA PRO A 79 34.27 -9.10 22.11
C PRO A 79 34.83 -9.25 20.69
N GLY A 80 35.89 -10.03 20.51
CA GLY A 80 36.57 -10.15 19.23
C GLY A 80 35.66 -10.74 18.15
N ASN A 81 35.69 -10.16 16.95
CA ASN A 81 34.93 -10.62 15.77
C ASN A 81 35.21 -12.10 15.48
N THR A 82 34.26 -12.97 15.82
CA THR A 82 34.26 -14.43 15.56
C THR A 82 34.00 -14.78 14.09
N PHE A 83 33.67 -13.80 13.26
CA PHE A 83 33.36 -13.99 11.84
C PHE A 83 34.31 -13.19 10.93
N GLY A 84 34.54 -13.69 9.72
CA GLY A 84 35.30 -13.00 8.68
C GLY A 84 34.65 -13.17 7.30
N TRP A 85 34.71 -12.12 6.48
CA TRP A 85 34.23 -12.14 5.10
C TRP A 85 35.34 -12.60 4.15
N ARG A 86 34.99 -13.43 3.17
CA ARG A 86 35.88 -13.91 2.11
C ARG A 86 35.24 -13.71 0.74
N ASP A 87 36.05 -13.34 -0.25
CA ASP A 87 35.63 -13.27 -1.64
C ASP A 87 35.45 -14.66 -2.28
N VAL A 88 34.42 -14.80 -3.12
CA VAL A 88 34.18 -15.98 -3.94
C VAL A 88 34.94 -15.85 -5.25
N GLU A 89 35.92 -16.74 -5.48
CA GLU A 89 36.79 -16.67 -6.68
C GLU A 89 36.40 -17.65 -7.79
N LYS A 90 36.02 -18.89 -7.45
CA LYS A 90 35.81 -19.99 -8.42
C LYS A 90 34.40 -20.59 -8.39
N GLU A 91 33.61 -20.26 -7.39
CA GLU A 91 32.29 -20.86 -7.18
C GLU A 91 31.24 -20.10 -8.01
N LYS A 92 30.34 -20.82 -8.67
CA LYS A 92 29.36 -20.23 -9.59
C LYS A 92 28.10 -19.83 -8.82
N VAL A 93 27.70 -18.55 -8.88
CA VAL A 93 26.42 -18.09 -8.37
C VAL A 93 25.30 -18.51 -9.33
N TYR A 94 24.25 -19.13 -8.79
CA TYR A 94 23.11 -19.60 -9.57
C TYR A 94 21.89 -18.69 -9.41
N TRP A 95 21.59 -18.30 -8.16
CA TRP A 95 20.38 -17.57 -7.80
C TRP A 95 20.72 -16.27 -7.10
N LEU A 96 19.91 -15.25 -7.38
CA LEU A 96 19.99 -13.94 -6.75
C LEU A 96 18.61 -13.56 -6.19
N TYR A 97 18.57 -13.08 -4.95
CA TYR A 97 17.35 -12.75 -4.21
C TYR A 97 17.49 -11.47 -3.38
N PHE A 98 16.37 -10.96 -2.88
CA PHE A 98 16.24 -9.81 -1.99
C PHE A 98 17.06 -8.61 -2.47
N PRO A 99 16.71 -8.06 -3.65
CA PRO A 99 17.42 -6.92 -4.22
C PRO A 99 17.33 -5.72 -3.27
N SER A 100 18.45 -5.03 -3.13
CA SER A 100 18.59 -3.78 -2.40
C SER A 100 19.45 -2.84 -3.25
N ILE A 101 19.11 -1.56 -3.27
CA ILE A 101 19.79 -0.57 -4.11
C ILE A 101 20.16 0.64 -3.26
N VAL A 102 21.42 1.10 -3.38
CA VAL A 102 21.95 2.22 -2.60
C VAL A 102 22.71 3.19 -3.47
N GLU A 103 22.62 4.48 -3.13
CA GLU A 103 23.48 5.51 -3.67
C GLU A 103 24.59 5.85 -2.67
N MET A 104 25.83 5.91 -3.14
CA MET A 104 26.96 6.35 -2.34
C MET A 104 27.89 7.18 -3.22
N ASN A 105 28.17 8.42 -2.80
CA ASN A 105 29.02 9.37 -3.54
C ASN A 105 28.60 9.62 -5.01
N GLY A 106 27.30 9.54 -5.32
CA GLY A 106 26.75 9.73 -6.66
C GLY A 106 26.76 8.47 -7.54
N GLU A 107 27.33 7.37 -7.03
CA GLU A 107 27.34 6.06 -7.67
C GLU A 107 26.25 5.17 -7.08
N VAL A 108 25.72 4.26 -7.89
CA VAL A 108 24.61 3.39 -7.52
C VAL A 108 25.08 1.95 -7.49
N PHE A 109 24.75 1.24 -6.42
CA PHE A 109 25.14 -0.15 -6.22
C PHE A 109 23.91 -1.02 -6.01
N ALA A 110 23.90 -2.19 -6.67
CA ALA A 110 23.00 -3.28 -6.34
C ALA A 110 23.65 -4.17 -5.27
N VAL A 111 22.84 -4.59 -4.29
CA VAL A 111 23.18 -5.56 -3.26
C VAL A 111 22.12 -6.65 -3.27
N THR A 112 22.52 -7.91 -3.27
CA THR A 112 21.59 -9.05 -3.37
C THR A 112 22.15 -10.27 -2.66
N GLN A 113 21.28 -11.12 -2.13
CA GLN A 113 21.65 -12.43 -1.66
C GLN A 113 22.04 -13.31 -2.85
N ALA A 114 23.22 -13.91 -2.80
CA ALA A 114 23.70 -14.86 -3.78
C ALA A 114 23.68 -16.28 -3.22
N GLN A 115 23.14 -17.22 -3.99
CA GLN A 115 23.09 -18.63 -3.62
C GLN A 115 23.68 -19.52 -4.73
N CYS A 116 24.45 -20.51 -4.30
CA CYS A 116 24.99 -21.56 -5.15
C CYS A 116 24.14 -22.84 -5.01
N GLN A 117 23.79 -23.50 -6.12
CA GLN A 117 23.22 -24.85 -6.07
C GLN A 117 23.65 -25.67 -7.29
N LYS A 118 24.39 -26.76 -7.05
CA LYS A 118 24.40 -27.95 -7.93
C LYS A 118 24.67 -29.18 -7.07
N GLU A 119 23.99 -30.28 -7.43
CA GLU A 119 24.14 -31.64 -6.90
C GLU A 119 25.48 -31.86 -6.19
N SER A 120 25.45 -31.90 -4.86
CA SER A 120 26.54 -32.32 -3.96
C SER A 120 27.87 -31.51 -3.92
N LYS A 121 28.01 -30.35 -4.59
CA LYS A 121 29.33 -29.66 -4.67
C LYS A 121 29.42 -28.19 -4.29
N CYS A 122 28.32 -27.47 -4.08
CA CYS A 122 28.38 -26.06 -3.70
C CYS A 122 27.12 -25.63 -2.95
N LEU A 123 27.30 -25.19 -1.70
CA LEU A 123 26.23 -24.96 -0.73
C LEU A 123 26.51 -23.68 0.09
N PHE A 124 26.83 -22.56 -0.55
CA PHE A 124 27.02 -21.30 0.17
C PHE A 124 25.85 -20.34 -0.06
N THR A 125 25.64 -19.47 0.93
CA THR A 125 24.85 -18.25 0.79
C THR A 125 25.77 -17.08 1.10
N GLY A 126 25.81 -16.09 0.21
CA GLY A 126 26.66 -14.91 0.32
C GLY A 126 25.92 -13.66 -0.10
N ILE A 127 26.63 -12.54 -0.07
CA ILE A 127 26.14 -11.23 -0.51
C ILE A 127 26.91 -10.84 -1.76
N ALA A 128 26.19 -10.62 -2.85
CA ALA A 128 26.77 -10.07 -4.08
C ALA A 128 26.51 -8.58 -4.17
N SER A 129 27.50 -7.85 -4.68
CA SER A 129 27.35 -6.44 -5.04
C SER A 129 27.94 -6.12 -6.41
N GLU A 130 27.35 -5.14 -7.08
CA GLU A 130 27.78 -4.60 -8.38
C GLU A 130 27.46 -3.10 -8.47
N ALA A 131 28.39 -2.30 -8.97
CA ALA A 131 28.13 -0.92 -9.35
C ALA A 131 27.35 -0.86 -10.67
N LEU A 132 26.23 -0.12 -10.70
CA LEU A 132 25.34 -0.08 -11.84
C LEU A 132 25.74 1.01 -12.84
N THR A 133 25.85 0.64 -14.12
CA THR A 133 26.02 1.60 -15.23
C THR A 133 24.66 1.99 -15.81
N LEU A 134 24.17 3.16 -15.40
CA LEU A 134 22.81 3.68 -15.67
C LEU A 134 22.67 4.47 -16.99
N SER A 135 23.50 4.18 -18.00
CA SER A 135 23.53 4.95 -19.25
C SER A 135 22.46 4.58 -20.29
N ASP A 136 21.71 3.50 -20.08
CA ASP A 136 20.73 2.97 -21.04
C ASP A 136 19.40 2.73 -20.33
N PRO A 137 18.26 3.21 -20.86
CA PRO A 137 16.93 2.97 -20.29
C PRO A 137 16.48 1.51 -20.37
N ASN A 138 17.11 0.68 -21.20
CA ASN A 138 16.71 -0.72 -21.34
C ASN A 138 16.98 -1.52 -20.05
N PRO A 139 16.07 -2.44 -19.67
CA PRO A 139 16.30 -3.33 -18.54
C PRO A 139 17.57 -4.16 -18.72
N LYS A 140 18.43 -4.19 -17.70
CA LYS A 140 19.70 -4.94 -17.70
C LYS A 140 19.74 -5.98 -16.61
N PHE A 141 20.02 -7.22 -17.00
CA PHE A 141 20.39 -8.27 -16.04
C PHE A 141 21.72 -7.94 -15.37
N LEU A 142 21.80 -8.18 -14.07
CA LEU A 142 23.09 -8.19 -13.38
C LEU A 142 23.96 -9.29 -13.97
N ASP A 143 25.17 -8.91 -14.36
CA ASP A 143 26.10 -9.83 -14.99
C ASP A 143 26.75 -10.69 -13.90
N LYS A 144 26.34 -11.96 -13.83
CA LYS A 144 26.87 -12.92 -12.85
C LYS A 144 28.39 -13.07 -12.91
N ALA A 145 29.05 -12.73 -14.03
CA ALA A 145 30.50 -12.75 -14.14
C ALA A 145 31.18 -11.49 -13.55
N LYS A 146 30.46 -10.37 -13.44
CA LYS A 146 30.95 -9.12 -12.84
C LYS A 146 30.62 -9.02 -11.35
N LEU A 147 29.55 -9.68 -10.90
CA LEU A 147 29.13 -9.70 -9.50
C LEU A 147 30.26 -10.10 -8.57
N LYS A 148 30.53 -9.24 -7.58
CA LYS A 148 31.51 -9.50 -6.54
C LYS A 148 30.79 -10.05 -5.33
N THR A 149 30.99 -11.34 -5.06
CA THR A 149 30.29 -12.08 -4.01
C THR A 149 31.20 -12.32 -2.82
N GLN A 150 30.70 -12.01 -1.62
CA GLN A 150 31.37 -12.30 -0.35
C GLN A 150 30.56 -13.30 0.48
N VAL A 151 31.26 -14.23 1.13
CA VAL A 151 30.68 -15.22 2.06
C VAL A 151 31.20 -14.98 3.47
N LEU A 152 30.37 -15.27 4.47
CA LEU A 152 30.73 -15.13 5.87
C LEU A 152 31.18 -16.49 6.43
N GLU A 153 32.31 -16.51 7.14
CA GLU A 153 32.89 -17.73 7.73
C GLU A 153 33.20 -17.52 9.22
N LYS A 154 33.17 -18.59 10.02
CA LYS A 154 33.49 -18.59 11.46
C LYS A 154 35.00 -18.84 11.67
N ARG A 155 35.67 -18.00 12.47
CA ARG A 155 37.12 -18.09 12.82
C ARG A 155 37.41 -19.18 13.88
N PRO A 156 38.64 -19.75 13.98
CA PRO A 156 39.98 -19.17 13.73
C PRO A 156 40.70 -19.68 12.47
N PHE A 157 41.42 -18.79 11.77
CA PHE A 157 42.26 -19.15 10.63
C PHE A 157 43.72 -19.33 11.10
N GLU A 158 44.30 -20.52 10.95
CA GLU A 158 45.75 -20.66 10.76
C GLU A 158 46.06 -20.31 9.30
N GLU A 159 47.01 -19.41 9.07
CA GLU A 159 47.42 -19.00 7.72
C GLU A 159 47.74 -20.22 6.84
N GLY A 160 46.98 -20.40 5.75
CA GLY A 160 47.42 -21.19 4.59
C GLY A 160 46.69 -22.51 4.30
N LYS A 161 45.57 -22.86 4.95
CA LYS A 161 44.77 -24.04 4.54
C LYS A 161 43.28 -23.75 4.43
N CYS A 162 42.77 -23.94 3.22
CA CYS A 162 41.36 -23.92 2.84
C CYS A 162 40.70 -25.27 3.18
N PRO A 163 39.47 -25.35 3.72
CA PRO A 163 38.79 -26.65 3.90
C PRO A 163 38.28 -27.25 2.59
N ILE A 164 38.16 -26.45 1.52
CA ILE A 164 37.38 -26.85 0.33
C ILE A 164 38.29 -27.37 -0.81
N GLN A 165 39.61 -27.34 -0.65
CA GLN A 165 40.52 -27.95 -1.63
C GLN A 165 41.22 -29.17 -1.04
N SER A 166 40.66 -30.34 -1.40
CA SER A 166 41.36 -31.64 -1.46
C SER A 166 42.13 -32.03 -0.20
N ALA A 167 41.41 -32.47 0.81
CA ALA A 167 41.94 -33.47 1.72
C ALA A 167 40.84 -34.50 1.93
N THR A 168 41.13 -35.78 1.67
CA THR A 168 40.51 -36.86 2.44
C THR A 168 40.89 -36.60 3.90
N PRO A 169 39.99 -36.09 4.76
CA PRO A 169 40.34 -35.82 6.14
C PRO A 169 40.20 -37.15 6.87
N SER A 170 41.32 -37.79 7.15
CA SER A 170 41.36 -38.82 8.19
C SER A 170 41.16 -38.08 9.53
N GLY A 171 39.90 -38.00 9.97
CA GLY A 171 39.51 -37.36 11.22
C GLY A 171 38.16 -36.65 11.09
N SER A 172 37.19 -37.03 11.94
CA SER A 172 35.88 -36.39 12.05
C SER A 172 36.05 -34.91 12.46
N GLN A 173 35.83 -33.99 11.52
CA GLN A 173 35.71 -32.55 11.78
C GLN A 173 34.34 -32.10 11.30
N SER A 174 33.48 -31.65 12.21
CA SER A 174 32.21 -30.99 11.87
C SER A 174 32.49 -29.67 11.14
N LEU A 175 31.97 -29.50 9.93
CA LEU A 175 32.07 -28.22 9.20
C LEU A 175 30.89 -27.33 9.62
N MET A 176 31.17 -26.17 10.24
CA MET A 176 30.14 -25.16 10.53
C MET A 176 30.02 -24.19 9.35
N ARG A 177 28.82 -24.05 8.78
CA ARG A 177 28.51 -23.10 7.71
C ARG A 177 27.71 -21.93 8.26
N VAL A 178 28.06 -20.71 7.88
CA VAL A 178 27.24 -19.53 8.18
C VAL A 178 26.42 -19.17 6.94
N ILE A 179 25.10 -19.18 7.09
CA ILE A 179 24.14 -18.78 6.07
C ILE A 179 23.76 -17.33 6.36
N VAL A 180 23.93 -16.43 5.38
CA VAL A 180 23.53 -15.02 5.47
C VAL A 180 22.37 -14.77 4.51
N ARG A 181 21.26 -14.21 5.00
CA ARG A 181 20.04 -14.03 4.21
C ARG A 181 19.44 -12.64 4.33
N ARG A 182 18.63 -12.28 3.31
CA ARG A 182 17.79 -11.08 3.26
C ARG A 182 18.57 -9.79 3.61
N PRO A 183 19.57 -9.40 2.78
CA PRO A 183 20.31 -8.17 3.02
C PRO A 183 19.36 -6.96 2.94
N THR A 184 19.29 -6.21 4.03
CA THR A 184 18.59 -4.93 4.09
C THR A 184 19.61 -3.83 4.29
N THR A 185 19.72 -2.89 3.36
CA THR A 185 20.79 -1.88 3.38
C THR A 185 20.29 -0.47 3.69
N VAL A 186 21.14 0.36 4.28
CA VAL A 186 20.87 1.77 4.55
C VAL A 186 22.17 2.57 4.46
N VAL A 187 22.07 3.80 3.95
CA VAL A 187 23.21 4.73 3.84
C VAL A 187 23.14 5.74 4.98
N ASN A 188 24.28 5.98 5.64
CA ASN A 188 24.41 6.98 6.69
C ASN A 188 25.70 7.79 6.52
N GLY A 189 25.55 9.02 6.01
CA GLY A 189 26.70 9.87 5.72
C GLY A 189 27.60 9.22 4.67
N SER A 190 28.84 8.88 5.06
CA SER A 190 29.81 8.22 4.19
C SER A 190 29.89 6.70 4.37
N ASP A 191 28.92 6.10 5.08
CA ASP A 191 28.95 4.69 5.42
C ASP A 191 27.71 3.96 4.87
N ILE A 192 27.92 2.73 4.40
CA ILE A 192 26.83 1.81 4.03
C ILE A 192 26.72 0.75 5.12
N TYR A 193 25.51 0.53 5.63
CA TYR A 193 25.22 -0.53 6.60
C TYR A 193 24.26 -1.54 6.00
N MET A 194 24.45 -2.81 6.34
CA MET A 194 23.58 -3.92 5.97
C MET A 194 23.19 -4.69 7.21
N LEU A 195 21.89 -4.86 7.42
CA LEU A 195 21.33 -5.85 8.33
C LEU A 195 21.08 -7.15 7.54
N ALA A 196 21.50 -8.28 8.07
CA ALA A 196 21.21 -9.58 7.47
C ALA A 196 20.93 -10.63 8.55
N GLY A 197 20.04 -11.57 8.26
CA GLY A 197 19.86 -12.74 9.11
C GLY A 197 21.07 -13.66 9.00
N ASN A 198 21.50 -14.24 10.13
CA ASN A 198 22.51 -15.29 10.14
C ASN A 198 22.01 -16.57 10.81
N TYR A 199 22.36 -17.69 10.20
CA TYR A 199 22.10 -19.02 10.70
C TYR A 199 23.37 -19.85 10.61
N ILE A 200 23.65 -20.67 11.62
CA ILE A 200 24.81 -21.56 11.63
C ILE A 200 24.33 -22.99 11.43
N ASP A 201 24.66 -23.56 10.28
CA ASP A 201 24.34 -24.93 9.87
C ASP A 201 25.52 -25.86 10.22
N LYS A 202 25.29 -26.90 11.03
CA LYS A 202 26.30 -27.92 11.38
C LYS A 202 26.24 -29.05 10.34
N ILE A 203 27.28 -29.20 9.51
CA ILE A 203 27.37 -30.30 8.53
C ILE A 203 28.17 -31.45 9.14
N PHE A 204 27.52 -32.60 9.33
CA PHE A 204 28.18 -33.86 9.68
C PHE A 204 28.67 -34.56 8.41
N THR A 205 29.92 -34.99 8.38
CA THR A 205 30.55 -35.63 7.20
C THR A 205 30.62 -37.16 7.29
N THR A 206 29.82 -37.82 8.12
CA THR A 206 29.77 -39.29 8.21
C THR A 206 28.35 -39.80 8.40
N ASN A 207 28.01 -40.92 7.75
CA ASN A 207 26.73 -41.65 7.86
C ASN A 207 26.57 -42.32 9.24
N GLU A 208 26.70 -41.57 10.32
CA GLU A 208 26.29 -42.01 11.65
C GLU A 208 25.17 -41.09 12.10
N ASP A 209 23.96 -41.64 12.09
CA ASP A 209 22.77 -41.09 12.73
C ASP A 209 23.12 -40.87 14.21
N SER A 210 23.59 -39.68 14.55
CA SER A 210 23.65 -39.19 15.91
C SER A 210 22.37 -38.37 16.12
N GLU A 211 21.38 -39.04 16.70
CA GLU A 211 20.27 -38.39 17.40
C GLU A 211 20.83 -37.71 18.66
N ASP A 212 21.61 -36.64 18.49
CA ASP A 212 22.01 -35.78 19.60
C ASP A 212 21.03 -34.60 19.69
N GLU A 213 20.38 -34.56 20.85
CA GLU A 213 19.29 -33.70 21.31
C GLU A 213 19.59 -32.20 21.25
N ASP A 214 18.57 -31.40 20.88
CA ASP A 214 18.22 -30.07 21.39
C ASP A 214 19.35 -29.03 21.65
N ASP A 215 20.24 -28.80 20.70
CA ASP A 215 20.93 -27.51 20.60
C ASP A 215 20.09 -26.57 19.72
N GLU A 216 19.40 -25.58 20.29
CA GLU A 216 18.78 -24.47 19.53
C GLU A 216 19.82 -23.89 18.57
N ASP A 217 19.64 -24.10 17.26
CA ASP A 217 20.53 -23.50 16.25
C ASP A 217 20.54 -21.98 16.46
N PRO A 218 21.71 -21.33 16.61
CA PRO A 218 21.76 -19.91 16.90
C PRO A 218 21.37 -19.11 15.65
N TRP A 219 20.09 -18.83 15.50
CA TRP A 219 19.57 -17.78 14.64
C TRP A 219 20.01 -16.42 15.19
N GLY A 220 20.27 -15.45 14.32
CA GLY A 220 20.66 -14.11 14.76
C GLY A 220 20.54 -13.07 13.67
N LEU A 221 20.85 -11.83 14.05
CA LEU A 221 21.02 -10.71 13.13
C LEU A 221 22.47 -10.22 13.16
N LEU A 222 22.99 -9.92 11.98
CA LEU A 222 24.29 -9.29 11.79
C LEU A 222 24.10 -7.90 11.23
N LEU A 223 24.79 -6.93 11.83
CA LEU A 223 25.00 -5.63 11.24
C LEU A 223 26.40 -5.59 10.63
N VAL A 224 26.49 -5.18 9.38
CA VAL A 224 27.73 -5.20 8.62
C VAL A 224 27.93 -3.82 8.02
N LYS A 225 29.11 -3.23 8.26
CA LYS A 225 29.52 -2.02 7.55
C LYS A 225 30.23 -2.41 6.25
N GLY A 226 29.85 -1.72 5.17
CA GLY A 226 30.46 -1.84 3.86
C GLY A 226 31.21 -0.57 3.49
N ASP A 227 32.40 -0.74 2.92
CA ASP A 227 33.22 0.34 2.37
C ASP A 227 33.21 0.25 0.84
N VAL A 228 33.04 1.38 0.14
CA VAL A 228 33.17 1.41 -1.32
C VAL A 228 34.65 1.39 -1.69
N ILE A 229 35.07 0.38 -2.45
CA ILE A 229 36.44 0.21 -2.92
C ILE A 229 36.48 -0.05 -4.42
N GLY A 230 37.62 0.20 -5.07
CA GLY A 230 37.85 -0.01 -6.50
C GLY A 230 37.98 1.29 -7.31
N GLY A 231 38.55 1.19 -8.51
CA GLY A 231 38.60 2.25 -9.52
C GLY A 231 37.37 2.23 -10.43
N ASP A 232 37.30 3.10 -11.44
CA ASP A 232 36.06 3.37 -12.20
C ASP A 232 35.36 2.16 -12.87
N THR A 233 36.05 1.04 -13.07
CA THR A 233 35.50 -0.15 -13.72
C THR A 233 35.34 -1.38 -12.81
N ASP A 234 35.81 -1.31 -11.56
CA ASP A 234 35.79 -2.42 -10.59
C ASP A 234 35.26 -2.02 -9.21
N LYS A 235 34.52 -0.90 -9.13
CA LYS A 235 33.89 -0.44 -7.88
C LYS A 235 32.91 -1.47 -7.34
N ARG A 236 33.03 -1.72 -6.05
CA ARG A 236 32.15 -2.61 -5.30
C ARG A 236 32.01 -2.15 -3.86
N ILE A 237 31.02 -2.70 -3.18
CA ILE A 237 30.93 -2.61 -1.72
C ILE A 237 31.71 -3.78 -1.14
N TYR A 238 32.66 -3.48 -0.26
CA TYR A 238 33.44 -4.47 0.46
C TYR A 238 32.98 -4.55 1.91
N TRP A 239 32.39 -5.69 2.26
CA TRP A 239 31.90 -6.00 3.60
C TRP A 239 33.05 -6.52 4.46
N ASN A 240 33.35 -5.86 5.58
CA ASN A 240 34.50 -6.22 6.43
C ASN A 240 34.20 -6.21 7.93
N ASN A 241 33.38 -5.28 8.41
CA ASN A 241 33.18 -5.01 9.83
C ASN A 241 31.80 -5.51 10.26
N THR A 242 31.79 -6.75 10.73
CA THR A 242 30.59 -7.41 11.25
C THR A 242 30.46 -7.15 12.74
N LEU A 243 29.41 -6.43 13.12
CA LEU A 243 28.93 -6.34 14.49
C LEU A 243 27.77 -7.32 14.65
N GLY A 244 27.96 -8.35 15.47
CA GLY A 244 26.85 -9.22 15.86
C GLY A 244 25.88 -8.42 16.72
N ILE A 245 24.59 -8.39 16.36
CA ILE A 245 23.55 -7.80 17.19
C ILE A 245 23.29 -8.82 18.32
N PRO A 246 23.62 -8.50 19.60
CA PRO A 246 23.50 -9.48 20.67
C PRO A 246 22.08 -10.00 20.80
N TRP A 247 21.91 -11.33 20.87
CA TRP A 247 20.59 -11.96 21.06
C TRP A 247 19.85 -11.43 22.30
N THR A 248 20.59 -10.90 23.28
CA THR A 248 20.02 -10.24 24.46
C THR A 248 19.13 -9.04 24.14
N LEU A 249 19.25 -8.45 22.96
CA LEU A 249 18.39 -7.35 22.52
C LEU A 249 16.95 -7.78 22.29
N PHE A 250 16.71 -9.06 21.96
CA PHE A 250 15.38 -9.64 21.84
C PHE A 250 14.80 -10.09 23.19
N ASN A 251 15.50 -9.84 24.31
CA ASN A 251 15.04 -10.26 25.64
C ASN A 251 13.72 -9.61 26.06
N GLN A 252 13.41 -8.42 25.55
CA GLN A 252 12.10 -7.79 25.78
C GLN A 252 10.95 -8.63 25.19
N HIS A 253 11.26 -9.47 24.21
CA HIS A 253 10.34 -10.34 23.49
C HIS A 253 10.53 -11.83 23.80
N ARG A 254 11.33 -12.16 24.82
CA ARG A 254 11.64 -13.54 25.21
C ARG A 254 10.38 -14.30 25.60
N GLY A 255 10.25 -15.51 25.04
CA GLY A 255 9.17 -16.45 25.34
C GLY A 255 7.93 -16.30 24.44
N TYR A 256 7.91 -15.36 23.50
CA TYR A 256 6.78 -15.21 22.58
C TYR A 256 7.14 -14.86 21.11
N LEU A 257 8.35 -14.32 20.84
CA LEU A 257 8.88 -14.16 19.46
C LEU A 257 10.16 -14.94 19.24
N GLU A 258 10.28 -15.53 18.06
CA GLU A 258 11.43 -16.35 17.63
C GLU A 258 11.85 -16.03 16.18
N ASN A 259 13.02 -16.51 15.76
CA ASN A 259 13.49 -16.48 14.37
C ASN A 259 13.52 -15.09 13.70
N PHE A 260 14.09 -14.11 14.40
CA PHE A 260 14.25 -12.76 13.85
C PHE A 260 15.11 -12.76 12.57
N ILE A 261 14.61 -12.12 11.52
CA ILE A 261 15.31 -11.96 10.23
C ILE A 261 15.09 -10.56 9.66
N GLY A 262 16.06 -10.02 8.93
CA GLY A 262 15.84 -8.82 8.11
C GLY A 262 14.80 -9.09 7.02
N SER A 263 14.08 -8.07 6.57
CA SER A 263 13.06 -8.27 5.53
C SER A 263 13.63 -8.36 4.10
N GLY A 264 14.88 -7.93 3.88
CA GLY A 264 15.41 -7.65 2.54
C GLY A 264 15.06 -6.24 2.06
N GLY A 265 15.70 -5.76 1.00
CA GLY A 265 15.41 -4.42 0.46
C GLY A 265 16.12 -3.30 1.22
N SER A 266 15.40 -2.23 1.57
CA SER A 266 15.99 -0.99 2.10
C SER A 266 15.56 -0.69 3.53
N GLY A 267 16.53 -0.26 4.35
CA GLY A 267 16.29 0.41 5.63
C GLY A 267 16.12 1.93 5.43
N VAL A 268 15.88 2.64 6.54
CA VAL A 268 15.63 4.08 6.54
C VAL A 268 16.59 4.78 7.47
N ARG A 269 17.16 5.89 6.99
CA ARG A 269 17.79 6.90 7.84
C ARG A 269 16.79 8.02 8.04
N MET A 270 16.28 8.13 9.26
CA MET A 270 15.32 9.17 9.62
C MET A 270 15.99 10.56 9.67
N ASN A 271 15.19 11.61 9.59
CA ASN A 271 15.65 13.00 9.65
C ASN A 271 16.43 13.33 10.93
N ASP A 272 16.10 12.70 12.06
CA ASP A 272 16.81 12.86 13.33
C ASP A 272 18.13 12.08 13.43
N GLY A 273 18.52 11.38 12.36
CA GLY A 273 19.73 10.58 12.26
C GLY A 273 19.58 9.13 12.76
N THR A 274 18.40 8.73 13.23
CA THR A 274 18.12 7.34 13.62
C THR A 274 18.17 6.43 12.38
N LEU A 275 18.92 5.33 12.48
CA LEU A 275 18.85 4.25 11.50
C LEU A 275 17.79 3.24 11.92
N LEU A 276 17.03 2.77 10.95
CA LEU A 276 15.94 1.84 11.15
C LEU A 276 15.98 0.76 10.08
N PHE A 277 15.79 -0.48 10.50
CA PHE A 277 15.64 -1.62 9.62
C PHE A 277 14.30 -2.33 9.86
N PRO A 278 13.56 -2.66 8.80
CA PRO A 278 12.44 -3.58 8.87
C PRO A 278 12.93 -5.01 9.16
N VAL A 279 12.26 -5.68 10.11
CA VAL A 279 12.56 -7.04 10.51
C VAL A 279 11.27 -7.85 10.69
N GLU A 280 11.38 -9.15 10.56
CA GLU A 280 10.28 -10.09 10.76
C GLU A 280 10.66 -11.07 11.86
N ALA A 281 9.67 -11.53 12.61
CA ALA A 281 9.80 -12.59 13.60
C ALA A 281 8.60 -13.54 13.53
N MET A 282 8.72 -14.71 14.13
CA MET A 282 7.64 -15.68 14.26
C MET A 282 6.94 -15.52 15.62
N LYS A 283 5.61 -15.49 15.60
CA LYS A 283 4.74 -15.43 16.78
C LYS A 283 3.71 -16.57 16.72
N GLU A 284 3.39 -17.17 17.86
CA GLU A 284 2.28 -18.12 17.95
C GLU A 284 0.95 -17.42 17.67
N ASP A 285 0.20 -17.97 16.72
CA ASP A 285 -1.19 -17.59 16.44
C ASP A 285 -2.11 -18.23 17.48
N GLU A 286 -2.82 -17.41 18.25
CA GLU A 286 -3.65 -17.89 19.37
C GLU A 286 -4.86 -18.72 18.91
N GLU A 287 -5.33 -18.55 17.67
CA GLU A 287 -6.50 -19.24 17.13
C GLU A 287 -6.12 -20.60 16.51
N GLU A 288 -5.04 -20.63 15.73
CA GLU A 288 -4.60 -21.82 15.00
C GLU A 288 -3.53 -22.64 15.73
N GLY A 289 -2.87 -22.08 16.74
CA GLY A 289 -1.76 -22.73 17.45
C GLY A 289 -0.52 -22.96 16.59
N ILE A 290 -0.42 -22.29 15.43
CA ILE A 290 0.73 -22.34 14.53
C ILE A 290 1.52 -21.04 14.62
N ARG A 291 2.84 -21.10 14.44
CA ARG A 291 3.66 -19.88 14.35
C ARG A 291 3.47 -19.20 12.99
N LYS A 292 3.16 -17.91 13.01
CA LYS A 292 3.00 -17.05 11.84
C LYS A 292 3.91 -15.82 11.93
N PRO A 293 4.26 -15.21 10.78
CA PRO A 293 5.12 -14.04 10.78
C PRO A 293 4.42 -12.82 11.40
N VAL A 294 5.21 -11.99 12.06
CA VAL A 294 4.88 -10.62 12.47
C VAL A 294 6.01 -9.70 12.04
N SER A 295 5.66 -8.50 11.61
CA SER A 295 6.57 -7.47 11.15
C SER A 295 6.85 -6.46 12.25
N LEU A 296 8.13 -6.12 12.42
CA LEU A 296 8.64 -5.16 13.39
C LEU A 296 9.72 -4.28 12.75
N VAL A 297 10.27 -3.37 13.55
CA VAL A 297 11.46 -2.60 13.23
C VAL A 297 12.52 -2.71 14.32
N ILE A 298 13.78 -2.65 13.92
CA ILE A 298 14.92 -2.44 14.82
C ILE A 298 15.57 -1.11 14.49
N HIS A 299 15.87 -0.30 15.49
CA HIS A 299 16.40 1.04 15.27
C HIS A 299 17.52 1.39 16.24
N SER A 300 18.37 2.35 15.84
CA SER A 300 19.41 2.92 16.70
C SER A 300 19.77 4.34 16.26
N SER A 301 19.96 5.24 17.23
CA SER A 301 20.55 6.57 17.00
C SER A 301 22.09 6.54 17.02
N ASN A 302 22.70 5.42 17.43
CA ASN A 302 24.14 5.19 17.35
C ASN A 302 24.40 3.81 16.72
N VAL A 303 24.98 3.78 15.52
CA VAL A 303 25.10 2.54 14.76
C VAL A 303 25.94 1.47 15.47
N ILE A 304 26.86 1.88 16.35
CA ILE A 304 27.80 1.00 17.05
C ILE A 304 27.17 0.39 18.31
N THR A 305 26.20 1.04 18.94
CA THR A 305 25.64 0.64 20.25
C THR A 305 24.16 1.00 20.38
N ASN A 306 23.41 0.28 21.22
CA ASN A 306 22.02 0.62 21.61
C ASN A 306 20.94 0.38 20.54
N TRP A 307 21.08 -0.69 19.76
CA TRP A 307 19.97 -1.18 18.94
C TRP A 307 18.77 -1.54 19.81
N THR A 308 17.58 -1.11 19.40
CA THR A 308 16.32 -1.36 20.10
C THR A 308 15.33 -1.99 19.13
N VAL A 309 14.72 -3.09 19.53
CA VAL A 309 13.62 -3.71 18.80
C VAL A 309 12.34 -3.04 19.24
N SER A 310 11.51 -2.64 18.28
CA SER A 310 10.20 -2.05 18.54
C SER A 310 9.33 -2.96 19.42
N ARG A 311 8.54 -2.33 20.31
CA ARG A 311 7.63 -3.04 21.20
C ARG A 311 6.35 -3.48 20.48
N GLY A 312 5.78 -2.60 19.68
CA GLY A 312 4.63 -2.88 18.83
C GLY A 312 5.04 -3.66 17.58
N MET A 313 4.07 -4.36 16.99
CA MET A 313 4.24 -5.16 15.78
C MET A 313 2.98 -5.09 14.91
N SER A 314 3.07 -5.62 13.69
CA SER A 314 1.90 -5.84 12.83
C SER A 314 0.92 -6.87 13.41
N ALA A 315 -0.23 -7.04 12.76
CA ALA A 315 -1.06 -8.23 12.96
C ALA A 315 -0.26 -9.51 12.69
N VAL A 316 -0.68 -10.62 13.30
CA VAL A 316 -0.16 -11.97 13.04
C VAL A 316 -0.52 -12.38 11.62
N GLY A 317 0.42 -13.02 10.92
CA GLY A 317 0.28 -13.38 9.51
C GLY A 317 0.69 -12.27 8.55
N CYS A 318 1.43 -11.25 9.01
CA CYS A 318 1.93 -10.16 8.18
C CYS A 318 3.47 -10.18 8.11
N SER A 319 4.00 -10.36 6.89
CA SER A 319 5.42 -10.56 6.55
C SER A 319 5.97 -9.49 5.61
N ASP A 320 7.25 -9.64 5.28
CA ASP A 320 7.98 -8.91 4.23
C ASP A 320 7.86 -7.37 4.35
N PRO A 321 8.18 -6.78 5.54
CA PRO A 321 7.96 -5.37 5.77
C PRO A 321 8.88 -4.48 4.93
N SER A 322 8.32 -3.41 4.38
CA SER A 322 9.03 -2.26 3.82
C SER A 322 8.66 -1.00 4.60
N VAL A 323 9.63 -0.13 4.84
CA VAL A 323 9.45 1.04 5.71
C VAL A 323 9.94 2.33 5.08
N VAL A 324 9.27 3.45 5.40
CA VAL A 324 9.65 4.80 4.98
C VAL A 324 9.31 5.84 6.07
N GLU A 325 9.95 7.02 6.01
CA GLU A 325 9.62 8.16 6.88
C GLU A 325 8.69 9.16 6.18
N TRP A 326 7.46 9.25 6.64
CA TRP A 326 6.44 10.16 6.13
C TRP A 326 6.04 11.21 7.19
N LYS A 327 6.35 12.49 6.93
CA LYS A 327 6.00 13.63 7.81
C LYS A 327 6.27 13.34 9.31
N ASP A 328 7.50 12.98 9.64
CA ASP A 328 7.98 12.62 11.00
C ASP A 328 7.33 11.37 11.62
N LYS A 329 6.54 10.62 10.85
CA LYS A 329 6.04 9.30 11.22
C LYS A 329 6.76 8.22 10.42
N LEU A 330 6.82 7.04 11.01
CA LEU A 330 7.24 5.83 10.34
C LEU A 330 6.02 5.17 9.69
N MET A 331 6.14 4.78 8.43
CA MET A 331 5.15 3.97 7.73
C MET A 331 5.74 2.59 7.46
N MET A 332 4.99 1.53 7.73
CA MET A 332 5.38 0.14 7.44
C MET A 332 4.31 -0.53 6.59
N MET A 333 4.70 -1.01 5.42
CA MET A 333 3.85 -1.82 4.53
C MET A 333 4.23 -3.29 4.68
N THR A 334 3.24 -4.17 4.88
CA THR A 334 3.42 -5.61 5.07
C THR A 334 2.53 -6.40 4.13
N ALA A 335 2.98 -7.57 3.67
CA ALA A 335 2.12 -8.54 2.99
C ALA A 335 1.42 -9.41 4.04
N CYS A 336 0.10 -9.57 3.99
CA CYS A 336 -0.64 -10.31 5.01
C CYS A 336 -1.42 -11.51 4.44
N ASP A 337 -1.72 -12.47 5.31
CA ASP A 337 -2.44 -13.71 5.00
C ASP A 337 -3.87 -13.48 4.46
N ASP A 338 -4.47 -12.30 4.71
CA ASP A 338 -5.76 -11.89 4.14
C ASP A 338 -5.69 -11.51 2.64
N GLY A 339 -4.53 -11.72 2.03
CA GLY A 339 -4.26 -11.41 0.64
C GLY A 339 -4.09 -9.92 0.37
N ARG A 340 -4.18 -9.04 1.37
CA ARG A 340 -3.99 -7.59 1.19
C ARG A 340 -2.75 -7.10 1.90
N ARG A 341 -2.17 -6.03 1.36
CA ARG A 341 -1.07 -5.34 2.03
C ARG A 341 -1.61 -4.39 3.07
N ARG A 342 -1.21 -4.59 4.32
CA ARG A 342 -1.56 -3.69 5.41
C ARG A 342 -0.47 -2.64 5.58
N VAL A 343 -0.88 -1.40 5.79
CA VAL A 343 0.04 -0.28 6.02
C VAL A 343 -0.22 0.25 7.41
N TYR A 344 0.84 0.43 8.20
CA TYR A 344 0.78 0.91 9.57
C TYR A 344 1.55 2.21 9.72
N GLU A 345 1.06 3.13 10.55
CA GLU A 345 1.77 4.34 10.96
C GLU A 345 2.23 4.22 12.41
N SER A 346 3.40 4.79 12.71
CA SER A 346 3.92 4.94 14.06
C SER A 346 4.59 6.31 14.24
N ALA A 347 4.18 7.05 15.26
CA ALA A 347 4.82 8.32 15.65
C ALA A 347 5.93 8.13 16.71
N ASP A 348 6.07 6.91 17.23
CA ASP A 348 6.93 6.56 18.36
C ASP A 348 7.95 5.46 18.00
N LYS A 349 8.33 5.38 16.71
CA LYS A 349 9.35 4.45 16.17
C LYS A 349 9.06 2.98 16.47
N GLY A 350 7.77 2.63 16.50
CA GLY A 350 7.28 1.26 16.68
C GLY A 350 6.93 0.88 18.12
N GLU A 351 6.87 1.82 19.07
CA GLU A 351 6.27 1.51 20.38
C GLU A 351 4.78 1.16 20.24
N SER A 352 4.09 1.84 19.33
CA SER A 352 2.73 1.52 18.90
C SER A 352 2.55 1.68 17.40
N TRP A 353 1.70 0.83 16.82
CA TRP A 353 1.34 0.87 15.40
C TRP A 353 -0.16 1.05 15.25
N THR A 354 -0.57 1.93 14.34
CA THR A 354 -1.97 2.10 13.95
C THR A 354 -2.11 1.75 12.48
N GLU A 355 -3.02 0.85 12.12
CA GLU A 355 -3.28 0.54 10.72
C GLU A 355 -3.87 1.78 10.00
N ALA A 356 -3.28 2.15 8.87
CA ALA A 356 -3.60 3.32 8.08
C ALA A 356 -4.87 3.11 7.21
N LEU A 357 -5.97 2.74 7.87
CA LEU A 357 -7.25 2.36 7.24
C LEU A 357 -7.89 3.49 6.43
N GLY A 358 -7.58 4.75 6.76
CA GLY A 358 -8.09 5.93 6.06
C GLY A 358 -7.28 6.34 4.81
N THR A 359 -6.16 5.65 4.53
CA THR A 359 -5.27 6.05 3.43
C THR A 359 -4.80 4.83 2.62
N LEU A 360 -3.73 4.15 3.05
CA LEU A 360 -2.99 3.21 2.22
C LEU A 360 -3.20 1.74 2.59
N SER A 361 -3.73 1.45 3.79
CA SER A 361 -3.90 0.06 4.20
C SER A 361 -4.95 -0.62 3.33
N ARG A 362 -4.63 -1.83 2.89
CA ARG A 362 -5.50 -2.72 2.08
C ARG A 362 -5.83 -2.20 0.69
N VAL A 363 -5.13 -1.17 0.24
CA VAL A 363 -5.20 -0.66 -1.14
C VAL A 363 -4.67 -1.68 -2.13
N TRP A 364 -3.53 -2.31 -1.84
CA TRP A 364 -2.90 -3.26 -2.75
C TRP A 364 -3.18 -4.70 -2.31
N GLY A 365 -3.82 -5.47 -3.19
CA GLY A 365 -4.10 -6.88 -2.98
C GLY A 365 -3.16 -7.78 -3.77
N ASN A 366 -2.99 -8.99 -3.28
CA ASN A 366 -2.37 -10.13 -3.93
C ASN A 366 -3.48 -11.16 -4.14
N LYS A 367 -3.81 -11.45 -5.40
CA LYS A 367 -4.96 -12.30 -5.72
C LYS A 367 -4.78 -13.79 -5.34
N LYS A 368 -3.64 -14.18 -4.78
CA LYS A 368 -3.26 -15.57 -4.55
C LYS A 368 -2.98 -15.81 -3.08
N ASP A 369 -3.84 -16.59 -2.43
CA ASP A 369 -3.58 -17.17 -1.12
C ASP A 369 -2.23 -17.92 -1.17
N GLY A 370 -1.30 -17.52 -0.31
CA GLY A 370 0.00 -18.18 -0.14
C GLY A 370 1.16 -17.75 -1.06
N LEU A 371 0.92 -16.99 -2.14
CA LEU A 371 2.00 -16.47 -3.02
C LEU A 371 2.46 -15.05 -2.67
N ALA A 372 1.83 -14.41 -1.69
CA ALA A 372 2.25 -13.12 -1.13
C ALA A 372 3.57 -13.21 -0.33
N LYS A 373 4.02 -14.42 0.02
CA LYS A 373 5.23 -14.67 0.81
C LYS A 373 6.47 -14.39 -0.02
N ASP A 374 7.45 -13.69 0.56
CA ASP A 374 8.71 -13.27 -0.06
C ASP A 374 8.60 -12.13 -1.10
N ILE A 375 7.48 -11.40 -1.16
CA ILE A 375 7.34 -10.24 -2.06
C ILE A 375 7.70 -8.95 -1.31
N VAL A 376 8.98 -8.61 -1.27
CA VAL A 376 9.42 -7.31 -0.72
C VAL A 376 9.10 -6.20 -1.72
N SER A 377 8.46 -5.12 -1.25
CA SER A 377 8.17 -3.94 -2.08
C SER A 377 9.34 -2.97 -2.16
N GLY A 378 9.53 -2.37 -3.34
CA GLY A 378 10.21 -1.09 -3.41
C GLY A 378 9.28 -0.04 -2.83
N PHE A 379 9.63 0.53 -1.68
CA PHE A 379 8.84 1.57 -1.03
C PHE A 379 9.79 2.67 -0.56
N ILE A 380 9.66 3.86 -1.16
CA ILE A 380 10.51 5.00 -0.85
C ILE A 380 9.70 6.28 -0.70
N THR A 381 10.27 7.24 -0.01
CA THR A 381 9.82 8.63 -0.04
C THR A 381 10.78 9.48 -0.86
N ALA A 382 10.25 10.38 -1.67
CA ALA A 382 11.02 11.31 -2.48
C ALA A 382 10.42 12.72 -2.41
N THR A 383 11.23 13.73 -2.72
CA THR A 383 10.73 15.09 -2.99
C THR A 383 10.94 15.35 -4.47
N ILE A 384 9.85 15.45 -5.23
CA ILE A 384 9.86 15.61 -6.68
C ILE A 384 9.03 16.84 -7.01
N GLU A 385 9.59 17.80 -7.77
CA GLU A 385 8.92 19.07 -8.08
C GLU A 385 8.40 19.77 -6.81
N GLU A 386 9.22 19.82 -5.75
CA GLU A 386 8.89 20.39 -4.42
C GLU A 386 7.77 19.68 -3.64
N THR A 387 7.23 18.58 -4.17
CA THR A 387 6.20 17.78 -3.51
C THR A 387 6.82 16.55 -2.86
N LYS A 388 6.62 16.36 -1.55
CA LYS A 388 6.98 15.12 -0.87
C LYS A 388 5.95 14.04 -1.23
N VAL A 389 6.42 12.90 -1.73
CA VAL A 389 5.60 11.79 -2.22
C VAL A 389 6.17 10.44 -1.75
N MET A 390 5.34 9.42 -1.85
CA MET A 390 5.71 8.01 -1.72
C MET A 390 5.61 7.33 -3.08
N LEU A 391 6.61 6.50 -3.40
CA LEU A 391 6.64 5.66 -4.58
C LEU A 391 6.68 4.20 -4.15
N VAL A 392 5.84 3.37 -4.79
CA VAL A 392 5.69 1.96 -4.45
C VAL A 392 5.79 1.11 -5.72
N THR A 393 6.60 0.05 -5.71
CA THR A 393 6.60 -0.99 -6.75
C THR A 393 6.04 -2.31 -6.24
N LEU A 394 5.04 -2.83 -6.95
CA LEU A 394 4.33 -4.08 -6.61
C LEU A 394 3.94 -4.87 -7.85
N PRO A 395 3.99 -6.21 -7.80
CA PRO A 395 3.48 -7.04 -8.88
C PRO A 395 1.95 -6.96 -8.98
N VAL A 396 1.44 -6.76 -10.20
CA VAL A 396 0.02 -6.84 -10.56
C VAL A 396 -0.17 -8.10 -11.38
N TYR A 397 -1.14 -8.92 -10.99
CA TYR A 397 -1.36 -10.23 -11.59
C TYR A 397 -2.55 -10.14 -12.54
N SER A 398 -2.31 -10.40 -13.82
CA SER A 398 -3.42 -10.55 -14.78
C SER A 398 -4.28 -11.76 -14.43
N LYS A 399 -5.59 -11.70 -14.70
CA LYS A 399 -6.46 -12.88 -14.66
C LYS A 399 -5.98 -13.90 -15.71
N ALA A 400 -5.25 -14.92 -15.30
CA ALA A 400 -4.94 -16.07 -16.16
C ALA A 400 -6.12 -17.06 -16.15
N GLU A 401 -6.27 -17.83 -17.23
CA GLU A 401 -7.24 -18.96 -17.30
C GLU A 401 -6.88 -20.07 -16.30
N ASP A 402 -5.58 -20.23 -16.00
CA ASP A 402 -5.05 -21.14 -14.96
C ASP A 402 -4.43 -20.34 -13.80
N GLU A 403 -5.07 -20.41 -12.64
CA GLU A 403 -4.77 -19.61 -11.44
C GLU A 403 -3.35 -19.83 -10.89
N TYR A 404 -2.77 -21.02 -11.14
CA TYR A 404 -1.45 -21.41 -10.66
C TYR A 404 -0.29 -20.71 -11.40
N ASN A 405 -0.49 -20.23 -12.64
CA ASN A 405 0.58 -19.71 -13.51
C ASN A 405 0.52 -18.21 -13.81
N ALA A 406 -0.37 -17.45 -13.17
CA ALA A 406 -0.45 -16.01 -13.40
C ALA A 406 0.87 -15.32 -12.98
N LYS A 407 1.51 -14.64 -13.95
CA LYS A 407 2.75 -13.88 -13.77
C LYS A 407 2.45 -12.48 -13.23
N GLY A 408 3.26 -12.03 -12.27
CA GLY A 408 3.17 -10.70 -11.70
C GLY A 408 4.00 -9.69 -12.50
N LYS A 409 3.34 -8.74 -13.16
CA LYS A 409 4.04 -7.60 -13.79
C LYS A 409 4.30 -6.53 -12.75
N LEU A 410 5.53 -6.06 -12.61
CA LEU A 410 5.86 -5.01 -11.65
C LEU A 410 5.27 -3.68 -12.10
N HIS A 411 4.48 -3.05 -11.26
CA HIS A 411 3.88 -1.72 -11.50
C HIS A 411 4.43 -0.71 -10.50
N LEU A 412 4.57 0.54 -10.96
CA LEU A 412 4.87 1.70 -10.13
C LEU A 412 3.59 2.45 -9.76
N TRP A 413 3.49 2.82 -8.49
CA TRP A 413 2.41 3.61 -7.90
C TRP A 413 2.97 4.87 -7.25
N LEU A 414 2.20 5.96 -7.35
CA LEU A 414 2.50 7.26 -6.76
C LEU A 414 1.41 7.63 -5.75
N THR A 415 1.81 8.12 -4.57
CA THR A 415 0.87 8.66 -3.59
C THR A 415 1.47 9.78 -2.73
N ASP A 416 0.64 10.73 -2.32
CA ASP A 416 0.92 11.76 -1.33
C ASP A 416 0.23 11.48 0.03
N ASN A 417 -0.16 10.21 0.28
CA ASN A 417 -0.99 9.76 1.41
C ASN A 417 -2.47 10.20 1.34
N THR A 418 -2.90 10.81 0.23
CA THR A 418 -4.30 11.15 -0.04
C THR A 418 -4.70 10.58 -1.40
N HIS A 419 -4.04 11.01 -2.46
CA HIS A 419 -4.22 10.57 -3.84
C HIS A 419 -3.36 9.34 -4.12
N ILE A 420 -3.86 8.41 -4.92
CA ILE A 420 -3.13 7.21 -5.35
C ILE A 420 -3.32 7.04 -6.85
N VAL A 421 -2.21 7.01 -7.60
CA VAL A 421 -2.23 6.86 -9.06
C VAL A 421 -1.28 5.74 -9.48
N GLY A 422 -1.78 4.84 -10.34
CA GLY A 422 -0.93 3.84 -11.00
C GLY A 422 -0.19 4.47 -12.18
N ILE A 423 1.14 4.56 -12.10
CA ILE A 423 1.98 5.12 -13.17
C ILE A 423 2.11 4.15 -14.34
N GLY A 424 2.09 2.85 -14.05
CA GLY A 424 2.06 1.76 -15.05
C GLY A 424 3.08 0.67 -14.77
N SER A 425 3.17 -0.28 -15.71
CA SER A 425 4.15 -1.37 -15.67
C SER A 425 5.57 -0.85 -15.86
N VAL A 426 6.50 -1.36 -15.06
CA VAL A 426 7.94 -1.07 -15.13
C VAL A 426 8.77 -2.32 -15.45
N SER A 427 8.14 -3.49 -15.47
CA SER A 427 8.72 -4.73 -16.01
C SER A 427 8.09 -5.08 -17.36
N GLY A 428 8.75 -5.99 -18.10
CA GLY A 428 8.15 -6.66 -19.24
C GLY A 428 7.14 -7.74 -18.85
N GLU A 429 6.96 -8.74 -19.72
CA GLU A 429 6.06 -9.92 -19.52
C GLU A 429 6.62 -10.98 -18.53
N GLU A 430 7.49 -10.53 -17.63
CA GLU A 430 8.25 -11.37 -16.73
C GLU A 430 7.50 -11.55 -15.41
N ASP A 431 7.77 -12.65 -14.70
CA ASP A 431 7.20 -12.88 -13.38
C ASP A 431 8.13 -12.29 -12.31
N VAL A 432 7.66 -11.24 -11.63
CA VAL A 432 8.43 -10.48 -10.65
C VAL A 432 8.04 -10.86 -9.22
N ALA A 433 9.06 -11.12 -8.40
CA ALA A 433 8.88 -11.57 -7.02
C ALA A 433 9.16 -10.47 -5.99
N ALA A 434 10.33 -9.86 -5.99
CA ALA A 434 10.67 -8.75 -5.08
C ALA A 434 11.28 -7.57 -5.84
N SER A 435 11.22 -6.37 -5.26
CA SER A 435 11.79 -5.16 -5.85
C SER A 435 12.35 -4.21 -4.81
N SER A 436 13.25 -3.33 -5.24
CA SER A 436 13.74 -2.18 -4.49
C SER A 436 13.80 -0.96 -5.41
N LEU A 437 13.54 0.22 -4.85
CA LEU A 437 13.52 1.49 -5.55
C LEU A 437 14.60 2.42 -5.02
N LEU A 438 15.15 3.26 -5.90
CA LEU A 438 16.02 4.37 -5.53
C LEU A 438 15.61 5.60 -6.35
N TYR A 439 15.36 6.71 -5.65
CA TYR A 439 15.28 8.03 -6.27
C TYR A 439 16.52 8.82 -5.92
N LYS A 440 17.25 9.24 -6.95
CA LYS A 440 18.44 10.07 -6.84
C LYS A 440 18.07 11.50 -7.24
N SER A 441 18.11 12.40 -6.27
CA SER A 441 17.86 13.82 -6.51
C SER A 441 19.00 14.43 -7.34
N GLY A 442 18.65 15.24 -8.35
CA GLY A 442 19.63 16.06 -9.05
C GLY A 442 20.28 17.03 -8.06
N GLY A 443 21.61 17.04 -7.98
CA GLY A 443 22.30 17.95 -7.06
C GLY A 443 22.06 19.42 -7.43
N SER A 444 21.88 20.29 -6.43
CA SER A 444 21.73 21.75 -6.58
C SER A 444 22.98 22.49 -7.11
N GLY A 445 24.03 21.76 -7.51
CA GLY A 445 25.30 22.31 -7.99
C GLY A 445 25.35 22.49 -9.51
N THR A 446 26.32 23.26 -9.99
CA THR A 446 26.60 23.58 -11.40
C THR A 446 26.92 22.38 -12.30
N ASP A 447 26.87 21.15 -11.79
CA ASP A 447 27.35 19.93 -12.46
C ASP A 447 26.25 19.19 -13.26
N GLY A 448 25.07 19.78 -13.44
CA GLY A 448 24.05 19.24 -14.37
C GLY A 448 23.58 17.81 -14.07
N LYS A 449 23.68 17.35 -12.82
CA LYS A 449 23.23 16.00 -12.41
C LYS A 449 21.71 15.91 -12.56
N LYS A 450 21.26 14.98 -13.39
CA LYS A 450 19.84 14.71 -13.63
C LYS A 450 19.25 13.90 -12.48
N GLU A 451 17.96 14.12 -12.24
CA GLU A 451 17.17 13.26 -11.37
C GLU A 451 16.99 11.88 -12.03
N GLU A 452 17.14 10.82 -11.25
CA GLU A 452 17.06 9.44 -11.74
C GLU A 452 16.17 8.63 -10.81
N LEU A 453 15.22 7.88 -11.38
CA LEU A 453 14.43 6.88 -10.67
C LEU A 453 14.82 5.50 -11.18
N ILE A 454 15.21 4.60 -10.27
CA ILE A 454 15.79 3.31 -10.62
C ILE A 454 15.02 2.22 -9.88
N ALA A 455 14.62 1.17 -10.59
CA ALA A 455 14.09 -0.05 -9.97
C ALA A 455 15.07 -1.21 -10.16
N LEU A 456 15.21 -1.99 -9.10
CA LEU A 456 15.94 -3.25 -9.07
C LEU A 456 14.95 -4.34 -8.69
N TYR A 457 14.76 -5.37 -9.52
CA TYR A 457 13.74 -6.39 -9.27
C TYR A 457 14.18 -7.80 -9.63
N GLU A 458 13.58 -8.76 -8.94
CA GLU A 458 13.77 -10.18 -9.18
C GLU A 458 12.97 -10.63 -10.38
N LYS A 459 13.62 -11.37 -11.28
CA LYS A 459 12.96 -12.10 -12.35
C LYS A 459 13.04 -13.59 -12.06
N ARG A 460 11.87 -14.24 -12.04
CA ARG A 460 11.77 -15.71 -12.11
C ARG A 460 11.92 -16.16 -13.57
N MET A 461 12.92 -16.99 -13.87
CA MET A 461 13.11 -17.61 -15.20
C MET A 461 12.97 -19.12 -15.10
N GLY A 462 12.48 -19.79 -16.15
CA GLY A 462 12.45 -21.26 -16.28
C GLY A 462 11.13 -21.94 -15.89
N GLY A 463 10.98 -23.22 -16.25
CA GLY A 463 9.91 -24.13 -15.80
C GLY A 463 10.30 -24.91 -14.55
N GLU A 464 9.43 -25.82 -14.07
CA GLU A 464 9.56 -26.54 -12.79
C GLU A 464 10.93 -27.21 -12.53
N GLU A 465 11.67 -27.61 -13.58
CA GLU A 465 12.93 -28.35 -13.46
C GLU A 465 14.21 -27.50 -13.53
N GLN A 466 14.14 -26.23 -13.98
CA GLN A 466 15.30 -25.35 -14.13
C GLN A 466 14.91 -23.89 -13.91
N GLN A 467 14.38 -23.57 -12.73
CA GLN A 467 14.23 -22.17 -12.38
C GLN A 467 15.64 -21.53 -12.30
N GLU A 468 15.84 -20.38 -12.93
CA GLU A 468 16.98 -19.50 -12.64
C GLU A 468 16.39 -18.18 -12.15
N LEU A 469 16.83 -17.70 -10.99
CA LEU A 469 16.50 -16.35 -10.52
C LEU A 469 17.64 -15.40 -10.83
N GLY A 470 17.29 -14.27 -11.44
CA GLY A 470 18.19 -13.17 -11.73
C GLY A 470 17.61 -11.85 -11.26
N ILE A 471 18.46 -10.83 -11.17
CA ILE A 471 18.06 -9.46 -10.86
C ILE A 471 18.19 -8.61 -12.11
N ILE A 472 17.19 -7.74 -12.32
CA ILE A 472 17.18 -6.73 -13.37
C ILE A 472 17.23 -5.35 -12.75
N SER A 473 18.06 -4.49 -13.33
CA SER A 473 18.06 -3.05 -13.08
C SER A 473 17.41 -2.32 -14.26
N VAL A 474 16.61 -1.29 -13.98
CA VAL A 474 15.96 -0.46 -15.00
C VAL A 474 15.95 1.00 -14.58
N LEU A 475 16.24 1.90 -15.52
CA LEU A 475 16.14 3.34 -15.33
C LEU A 475 14.76 3.83 -15.81
N LEU A 476 13.95 4.30 -14.86
CA LEU A 476 12.54 4.64 -15.04
C LEU A 476 12.34 6.09 -15.50
N THR A 477 12.95 6.44 -16.64
CA THR A 477 12.95 7.83 -17.17
C THR A 477 11.54 8.28 -17.57
N ASP A 478 10.83 7.44 -18.31
CA ASP A 478 9.49 7.77 -18.82
C ASP A 478 8.43 7.73 -17.71
N GLU A 479 8.58 6.83 -16.74
CA GLU A 479 7.75 6.78 -15.54
C GLU A 479 7.99 8.00 -14.64
N LEU A 480 9.24 8.42 -14.44
CA LEU A 480 9.56 9.62 -13.67
C LEU A 480 8.94 10.86 -14.33
N GLN A 481 8.95 10.96 -15.67
CA GLN A 481 8.25 12.04 -16.35
C GLN A 481 6.74 11.98 -16.13
N ARG A 482 6.12 10.79 -16.22
CA ARG A 482 4.70 10.60 -15.89
C ARG A 482 4.37 10.99 -14.44
N VAL A 483 5.25 10.67 -13.48
CA VAL A 483 5.11 11.11 -12.09
C VAL A 483 5.06 12.64 -12.01
N LYS A 484 5.96 13.35 -12.69
CA LYS A 484 5.95 14.81 -12.74
C LYS A 484 4.67 15.37 -13.35
N ASP A 485 4.17 14.75 -14.42
CA ASP A 485 2.95 15.19 -15.08
C ASP A 485 1.71 14.99 -14.17
N VAL A 486 1.66 13.90 -13.41
CA VAL A 486 0.61 13.65 -12.40
C VAL A 486 0.68 14.71 -11.29
N LEU A 487 1.87 15.01 -10.76
CA LEU A 487 2.03 16.03 -9.73
C LEU A 487 1.65 17.43 -10.22
N ALA A 488 1.94 17.76 -11.48
CA ALA A 488 1.48 19.00 -12.10
C ALA A 488 -0.05 19.04 -12.21
N THR A 489 -0.67 17.91 -12.54
CA THR A 489 -2.14 17.78 -12.60
C THR A 489 -2.77 17.99 -11.22
N TRP A 490 -2.27 17.33 -10.17
CA TRP A 490 -2.78 17.53 -8.80
C TRP A 490 -2.70 18.99 -8.35
N LYS A 491 -1.56 19.66 -8.58
CA LYS A 491 -1.41 21.09 -8.27
C LYS A 491 -2.41 21.96 -9.03
N GLU A 492 -2.73 21.61 -10.27
CA GLU A 492 -3.68 22.37 -11.09
C GLU A 492 -5.13 22.15 -10.66
N VAL A 493 -5.47 20.95 -10.22
CA VAL A 493 -6.79 20.66 -9.63
C VAL A 493 -6.94 21.38 -8.29
N ASP A 494 -5.92 21.34 -7.43
CA ASP A 494 -5.93 22.00 -6.12
C ASP A 494 -6.12 23.53 -6.23
N LYS A 495 -5.55 24.18 -7.25
CA LYS A 495 -5.74 25.62 -7.50
C LYS A 495 -7.20 26.02 -7.74
N ARG A 496 -8.08 25.08 -8.12
CA ARG A 496 -9.50 25.36 -8.37
C ARG A 496 -10.28 25.65 -7.08
N PHE A 497 -9.78 25.24 -5.91
CA PHE A 497 -10.49 25.39 -4.63
C PHE A 497 -10.22 26.71 -3.86
N PRO A 498 -8.98 27.26 -3.80
CA PRO A 498 -8.72 28.55 -3.14
C PRO A 498 -9.55 29.73 -3.67
N GLU A 499 -9.83 29.77 -4.97
CA GLU A 499 -10.63 30.83 -5.61
C GLU A 499 -12.10 30.81 -5.14
N LEU A 500 -12.60 29.65 -4.72
CA LEU A 500 -13.97 29.45 -4.25
C LEU A 500 -14.20 30.00 -2.82
N CYS A 501 -13.19 29.97 -1.96
CA CYS A 501 -13.30 30.59 -0.63
C CYS A 501 -13.20 32.11 -0.66
N SER A 502 -12.46 32.67 -1.62
CA SER A 502 -12.30 34.12 -1.76
C SER A 502 -13.60 34.81 -2.23
N SER A 503 -14.46 34.10 -2.97
CA SER A 503 -15.74 34.61 -3.48
C SER A 503 -16.91 34.46 -2.50
N SER A 504 -16.85 33.49 -1.57
CA SER A 504 -17.89 33.22 -0.57
C SER A 504 -17.72 33.96 0.75
N ALA A 505 -16.51 34.46 1.06
CA ALA A 505 -16.20 35.24 2.27
C ALA A 505 -17.05 36.52 2.42
N ALA A 506 -17.72 36.99 1.36
CA ALA A 506 -18.59 38.16 1.42
C ALA A 506 -19.99 37.92 2.03
N GLN A 507 -20.40 36.66 2.27
CA GLN A 507 -21.80 36.34 2.64
C GLN A 507 -22.02 35.67 4.02
N VAL A 508 -20.98 35.25 4.75
CA VAL A 508 -21.19 34.46 5.99
C VAL A 508 -20.29 34.90 7.14
N THR A 509 -20.88 35.54 8.17
CA THR A 509 -20.19 36.09 9.35
C THR A 509 -19.70 35.04 10.37
N SER A 510 -19.96 33.74 10.18
CA SER A 510 -19.50 32.66 11.08
C SER A 510 -18.73 31.52 10.39
N ALA A 511 -18.55 31.58 9.06
CA ALA A 511 -17.86 30.54 8.28
C ALA A 511 -16.42 30.94 7.87
N GLU A 512 -15.95 32.13 8.27
CA GLU A 512 -14.63 32.68 7.89
C GLU A 512 -13.46 31.77 8.27
N THR A 513 -13.59 30.94 9.32
CA THR A 513 -12.54 29.97 9.72
C THR A 513 -12.70 28.59 9.09
N ALA A 514 -13.86 28.27 8.50
CA ALA A 514 -14.15 26.96 7.89
C ALA A 514 -13.76 26.90 6.40
N CYS A 515 -13.85 28.02 5.68
CA CYS A 515 -13.48 28.12 4.26
C CYS A 515 -12.03 28.60 4.08
N THR A 516 -11.06 27.77 4.47
CA THR A 516 -9.68 27.94 3.98
C THR A 516 -9.41 26.90 2.91
N ALA A 517 -8.67 27.25 1.86
CA ALA A 517 -8.29 26.32 0.79
C ALA A 517 -7.78 24.98 1.34
N ASP A 518 -6.86 25.05 2.30
CA ASP A 518 -6.24 23.90 2.96
C ASP A 518 -7.25 22.99 3.68
N LYS A 519 -8.37 23.53 4.16
CA LYS A 519 -9.42 22.74 4.82
C LYS A 519 -10.32 22.05 3.81
N ILE A 520 -10.57 22.69 2.68
CA ILE A 520 -11.38 22.12 1.59
C ILE A 520 -10.64 21.01 0.88
N THR A 521 -9.34 21.15 0.62
CA THR A 521 -8.57 20.09 -0.05
C THR A 521 -8.09 19.02 0.92
N ALA A 522 -8.11 19.28 2.24
CA ALA A 522 -7.74 18.29 3.24
C ALA A 522 -8.60 17.02 3.13
N GLY A 523 -7.95 15.92 2.75
CA GLY A 523 -8.57 14.62 2.62
C GLY A 523 -9.48 14.47 1.39
N LEU A 524 -9.50 15.43 0.46
CA LEU A 524 -10.14 15.28 -0.84
C LEU A 524 -9.30 14.31 -1.68
N VAL A 525 -9.88 13.20 -2.12
CA VAL A 525 -9.17 12.12 -2.83
C VAL A 525 -9.60 12.01 -4.29
N GLY A 526 -10.86 12.30 -4.59
CA GLY A 526 -11.42 12.15 -5.94
C GLY A 526 -12.36 13.30 -6.27
N PHE A 527 -12.37 13.69 -7.54
CA PHE A 527 -13.20 14.78 -8.04
C PHE A 527 -13.71 14.47 -9.45
N LEU A 528 -15.03 14.30 -9.61
CA LEU A 528 -15.69 14.17 -10.91
C LEU A 528 -16.35 15.49 -11.29
N SER A 529 -15.86 16.11 -12.37
CA SER A 529 -16.38 17.40 -12.85
C SER A 529 -16.56 17.38 -14.37
N CYS A 530 -15.78 18.15 -15.13
CA CYS A 530 -16.00 18.35 -16.56
C CYS A 530 -15.48 17.23 -17.48
N SER A 531 -14.66 16.32 -16.97
CA SER A 531 -13.95 15.34 -17.81
C SER A 531 -14.79 14.10 -18.16
N PHE A 532 -15.84 14.25 -18.97
CA PHE A 532 -16.67 13.14 -19.45
C PHE A 532 -16.45 12.82 -20.95
N SER A 533 -16.15 11.56 -21.27
CA SER A 533 -16.00 11.08 -22.64
C SER A 533 -16.24 9.57 -22.74
N ASP A 534 -16.93 9.10 -23.79
CA ASP A 534 -17.11 7.68 -24.10
C ASP A 534 -17.63 6.83 -22.92
N GLY A 535 -18.64 7.34 -22.21
CA GLY A 535 -19.21 6.66 -21.04
C GLY A 535 -18.27 6.60 -19.82
N THR A 536 -17.15 7.33 -19.85
CA THR A 536 -16.20 7.43 -18.74
C THR A 536 -16.23 8.84 -18.17
N TRP A 537 -16.56 8.97 -16.89
CA TRP A 537 -16.42 10.21 -16.14
C TRP A 537 -15.10 10.16 -15.37
N ARG A 538 -14.11 10.90 -15.88
CA ARG A 538 -12.73 10.84 -15.39
C ARG A 538 -12.58 11.60 -14.08
N ASP A 539 -11.83 11.01 -13.17
CA ASP A 539 -11.38 11.67 -11.96
C ASP A 539 -10.27 12.68 -12.27
N GLU A 540 -10.48 13.92 -11.85
CA GLU A 540 -9.58 15.04 -12.11
C GLU A 540 -8.21 14.82 -11.41
N TYR A 541 -8.17 14.10 -10.29
CA TYR A 541 -6.92 13.69 -9.62
C TYR A 541 -6.28 12.44 -10.22
N LEU A 542 -6.83 11.91 -11.33
CA LEU A 542 -6.33 10.75 -12.06
C LEU A 542 -6.37 9.43 -11.26
N GLY A 543 -7.14 9.38 -10.17
CA GLY A 543 -7.35 8.19 -9.37
C GLY A 543 -8.28 7.21 -10.07
N VAL A 544 -9.53 7.15 -9.62
CA VAL A 544 -10.50 6.13 -10.09
C VAL A 544 -11.57 6.80 -10.94
N ASN A 545 -11.78 6.36 -12.16
CA ASN A 545 -12.85 6.90 -13.01
C ASN A 545 -14.20 6.25 -12.68
N ALA A 546 -15.30 6.98 -12.91
CA ALA A 546 -16.65 6.42 -12.87
C ALA A 546 -17.12 5.97 -14.25
N ARG A 547 -17.85 4.85 -14.31
CA ARG A 547 -18.48 4.32 -15.53
C ARG A 547 -19.91 4.82 -15.62
N VAL A 548 -20.25 5.51 -16.69
CA VAL A 548 -21.59 6.04 -16.97
C VAL A 548 -22.32 5.09 -17.92
N THR A 549 -23.49 4.61 -17.51
CA THR A 549 -24.30 3.69 -18.34
C THR A 549 -25.10 4.45 -19.41
N SER A 550 -25.66 5.60 -19.04
CA SER A 550 -26.38 6.50 -19.95
C SER A 550 -26.34 7.90 -19.36
N GLY A 551 -25.93 8.89 -20.16
CA GLY A 551 -25.86 10.27 -19.75
C GLY A 551 -25.16 11.15 -20.78
N VAL A 552 -25.45 12.44 -20.74
CA VAL A 552 -24.85 13.45 -21.62
C VAL A 552 -23.95 14.33 -20.78
N GLY A 553 -22.72 14.56 -21.26
CA GLY A 553 -21.77 15.47 -20.62
C GLY A 553 -22.30 16.90 -20.60
N THR A 554 -22.02 17.60 -19.51
CA THR A 554 -22.30 19.02 -19.31
C THR A 554 -21.00 19.74 -18.98
N GLU A 555 -21.06 21.06 -18.75
CA GLU A 555 -19.87 21.85 -18.42
C GLU A 555 -19.12 21.33 -17.19
N ASN A 556 -19.84 20.86 -16.15
CA ASN A 556 -19.26 20.48 -14.85
C ASN A 556 -19.74 19.11 -14.33
N GLY A 557 -20.28 18.26 -15.20
CA GLY A 557 -20.76 16.94 -14.83
C GLY A 557 -21.60 16.25 -15.89
N VAL A 558 -22.62 15.49 -15.48
CA VAL A 558 -23.40 14.63 -16.38
C VAL A 558 -24.90 14.78 -16.11
N THR A 559 -25.68 14.89 -17.19
CA THR A 559 -27.14 14.78 -17.16
C THR A 559 -27.55 13.35 -17.48
N PHE A 560 -28.23 12.70 -16.54
CA PHE A 560 -28.76 11.35 -16.65
C PHE A 560 -30.21 11.39 -17.11
N THR A 561 -30.51 10.70 -18.21
CA THR A 561 -31.84 10.63 -18.83
C THR A 561 -32.24 9.20 -19.11
N GLY A 562 -33.47 8.86 -18.74
CA GLY A 562 -34.08 7.56 -19.03
C GLY A 562 -33.88 6.48 -17.96
N PRO A 563 -34.62 5.36 -18.08
CA PRO A 563 -34.52 4.23 -17.17
C PRO A 563 -33.11 3.63 -17.19
N GLY A 564 -32.57 3.30 -16.01
CA GLY A 564 -31.24 2.69 -15.90
C GLY A 564 -30.07 3.63 -16.21
N ALA A 565 -30.29 4.94 -16.31
CA ALA A 565 -29.24 5.95 -16.41
C ALA A 565 -28.62 6.24 -15.03
N TRP A 566 -27.32 6.04 -14.90
CA TRP A 566 -26.54 6.28 -13.67
C TRP A 566 -25.03 6.19 -13.97
N ALA A 567 -24.22 6.62 -13.00
CA ALA A 567 -22.79 6.37 -12.96
C ALA A 567 -22.39 5.51 -11.77
N GLU A 568 -21.49 4.56 -12.02
CA GLU A 568 -20.86 3.67 -11.06
C GLU A 568 -19.45 4.19 -10.76
N TRP A 569 -19.19 4.62 -9.53
CA TRP A 569 -17.84 5.00 -9.09
C TRP A 569 -17.28 3.92 -8.15
N PRO A 570 -16.39 3.04 -8.63
CA PRO A 570 -16.09 1.78 -7.95
C PRO A 570 -15.24 1.96 -6.69
N VAL A 571 -15.47 1.10 -5.70
CA VAL A 571 -14.67 0.94 -4.47
C VAL A 571 -14.13 -0.50 -4.41
N GLY A 572 -14.92 -1.45 -3.89
CA GLY A 572 -14.58 -2.88 -3.92
C GLY A 572 -14.62 -3.49 -5.32
N GLY A 573 -15.34 -2.86 -6.26
CA GLY A 573 -15.36 -3.25 -7.68
C GLY A 573 -14.00 -3.12 -8.40
N GLN A 574 -12.98 -2.51 -7.77
CA GLN A 574 -11.63 -2.37 -8.34
C GLN A 574 -10.80 -3.67 -8.29
N GLU A 575 -11.36 -4.76 -7.78
CA GLU A 575 -10.77 -6.11 -7.73
C GLU A 575 -9.47 -6.17 -6.91
N GLN A 576 -8.32 -6.36 -7.56
CA GLN A 576 -7.03 -6.62 -6.90
C GLN A 576 -6.52 -5.39 -6.14
N ASN A 577 -6.59 -4.19 -6.74
CA ASN A 577 -6.11 -2.96 -6.11
C ASN A 577 -7.29 -2.02 -5.89
N GLN A 578 -7.59 -1.70 -4.63
CA GLN A 578 -8.75 -0.91 -4.21
C GLN A 578 -8.30 0.43 -3.64
N LEU A 579 -8.08 1.40 -4.52
CA LEU A 579 -7.55 2.73 -4.21
C LEU A 579 -8.48 3.48 -3.24
N TYR A 580 -9.78 3.19 -3.28
CA TYR A 580 -10.79 3.79 -2.40
C TYR A 580 -11.18 2.90 -1.22
N HIS A 581 -10.35 1.91 -0.85
CA HIS A 581 -10.62 1.01 0.28
C HIS A 581 -10.91 1.75 1.59
N PHE A 582 -10.37 2.96 1.77
CA PHE A 582 -10.66 3.83 2.92
C PHE A 582 -12.16 4.08 3.14
N ALA A 583 -12.97 4.04 2.08
CA ALA A 583 -14.40 4.30 2.15
C ALA A 583 -15.14 3.26 3.01
N ASN A 584 -14.58 2.08 3.22
CA ASN A 584 -15.13 1.08 4.15
C ASN A 584 -15.13 1.57 5.62
N TYR A 585 -14.31 2.57 5.94
CA TYR A 585 -14.14 3.09 7.30
C TYR A 585 -14.65 4.51 7.44
N ASN A 586 -14.20 5.42 6.57
CA ASN A 586 -14.51 6.84 6.67
C ASN A 586 -14.59 7.45 5.27
N PHE A 587 -15.67 8.15 4.95
CA PHE A 587 -15.71 9.00 3.76
C PHE A 587 -16.72 10.13 3.88
N THR A 588 -16.56 11.14 3.02
CA THR A 588 -17.64 12.07 2.69
C THR A 588 -17.76 12.17 1.17
N LEU A 589 -18.97 11.93 0.65
CA LEU A 589 -19.30 12.10 -0.76
C LEU A 589 -20.20 13.34 -0.88
N VAL A 590 -19.76 14.34 -1.63
CA VAL A 590 -20.51 15.58 -1.87
C VAL A 590 -20.82 15.70 -3.36
N ALA A 591 -22.00 16.17 -3.71
CA ALA A 591 -22.35 16.46 -5.11
C ALA A 591 -23.35 17.61 -5.19
N THR A 592 -23.34 18.28 -6.34
CA THR A 592 -24.37 19.26 -6.69
C THR A 592 -25.36 18.61 -7.64
N VAL A 593 -26.66 18.72 -7.36
CA VAL A 593 -27.72 18.02 -8.10
C VAL A 593 -28.82 18.98 -8.52
N SER A 594 -29.39 18.77 -9.71
CA SER A 594 -30.59 19.43 -10.19
C SER A 594 -31.56 18.40 -10.77
N ILE A 595 -32.80 18.41 -10.29
CA ILE A 595 -33.88 17.54 -10.78
C ILE A 595 -34.75 18.39 -11.70
N HIS A 596 -34.86 18.00 -12.97
CA HIS A 596 -35.47 18.86 -13.99
C HIS A 596 -37.00 18.76 -14.04
N LYS A 597 -37.57 17.61 -13.66
CA LYS A 597 -39.03 17.39 -13.65
C LYS A 597 -39.48 16.62 -12.40
N VAL A 598 -40.74 16.82 -12.02
CA VAL A 598 -41.38 16.01 -10.98
C VAL A 598 -41.66 14.61 -11.54
N PRO A 599 -41.30 13.52 -10.83
CA PRO A 599 -41.62 12.18 -11.29
C PRO A 599 -43.13 11.90 -11.27
N GLY A 600 -43.63 11.16 -12.27
CA GLY A 600 -45.05 10.84 -12.39
C GLY A 600 -45.55 9.76 -11.41
N GLY A 601 -44.67 8.87 -10.95
CA GLY A 601 -44.99 7.75 -10.07
C GLY A 601 -44.77 8.00 -8.57
N ASP A 602 -45.43 7.18 -7.74
CA ASP A 602 -45.36 7.20 -6.28
C ASP A 602 -44.10 6.50 -5.73
N THR A 603 -43.25 6.01 -6.63
CA THR A 603 -42.01 5.32 -6.29
C THR A 603 -40.93 6.31 -5.90
N LEU A 604 -40.24 6.00 -4.81
CA LEU A 604 -39.04 6.71 -4.38
C LEU A 604 -37.89 6.48 -5.37
N ILE A 605 -37.27 7.55 -5.85
CA ILE A 605 -36.19 7.49 -6.85
C ILE A 605 -34.84 7.73 -6.18
N SER A 606 -33.96 6.73 -6.24
CA SER A 606 -32.57 6.83 -5.77
C SER A 606 -31.79 7.87 -6.58
N LEU A 607 -31.07 8.76 -5.90
CA LEU A 607 -30.31 9.83 -6.55
C LEU A 607 -28.80 9.60 -6.42
N ILE A 608 -28.29 9.56 -5.19
CA ILE A 608 -26.86 9.31 -4.90
C ILE A 608 -26.76 8.42 -3.67
N GLY A 609 -25.80 7.51 -3.62
CA GLY A 609 -25.55 6.69 -2.45
C GLY A 609 -24.49 5.63 -2.63
N VAL A 610 -24.51 4.67 -1.71
CA VAL A 610 -23.50 3.63 -1.55
C VAL A 610 -24.16 2.26 -1.60
N LYS A 611 -23.59 1.35 -2.39
CA LYS A 611 -23.98 -0.06 -2.41
C LYS A 611 -22.90 -0.94 -1.79
N MET A 612 -23.35 -2.02 -1.17
CA MET A 612 -22.50 -3.07 -0.61
C MET A 612 -22.23 -4.18 -1.62
N ASN A 613 -21.15 -4.92 -1.43
CA ASN A 613 -20.93 -6.21 -2.09
C ASN A 613 -21.91 -7.26 -1.52
N GLY A 614 -22.46 -8.13 -2.38
CA GLY A 614 -23.36 -9.24 -1.96
C GLY A 614 -24.46 -9.57 -2.97
N THR A 615 -25.18 -10.68 -2.75
CA THR A 615 -26.20 -11.25 -3.67
C THR A 615 -27.40 -10.34 -3.95
N GLU A 616 -27.70 -9.38 -3.07
CA GLU A 616 -28.78 -8.40 -3.26
C GLU A 616 -28.26 -6.96 -3.50
N SER A 617 -26.94 -6.72 -3.52
CA SER A 617 -26.33 -5.39 -3.70
C SER A 617 -27.06 -4.27 -2.93
N THR A 618 -27.19 -4.46 -1.61
CA THR A 618 -28.04 -3.62 -0.76
C THR A 618 -27.50 -2.19 -0.66
N VAL A 619 -28.42 -1.22 -0.65
CA VAL A 619 -28.08 0.19 -0.42
C VAL A 619 -27.72 0.37 1.05
N LEU A 620 -26.49 0.79 1.34
CA LEU A 620 -26.03 1.06 2.69
C LEU A 620 -26.57 2.41 3.19
N LEU A 621 -26.34 3.46 2.40
CA LEU A 621 -26.65 4.84 2.73
C LEU A 621 -26.90 5.59 1.42
N GLY A 622 -27.89 6.47 1.37
CA GLY A 622 -28.21 7.20 0.15
C GLY A 622 -29.24 8.30 0.35
N VAL A 623 -29.41 9.12 -0.67
CA VAL A 623 -30.49 10.09 -0.78
C VAL A 623 -31.39 9.74 -1.95
N SER A 624 -32.69 9.96 -1.77
CA SER A 624 -33.71 9.75 -2.78
C SER A 624 -34.76 10.85 -2.72
N TYR A 625 -35.60 10.91 -3.75
CA TYR A 625 -36.66 11.91 -3.89
C TYR A 625 -37.94 11.30 -4.47
N ASN A 626 -39.09 11.97 -4.26
CA ASN A 626 -40.41 11.50 -4.68
C ASN A 626 -41.24 12.59 -5.38
N LYS A 627 -42.45 12.22 -5.83
CA LYS A 627 -43.40 13.12 -6.50
C LYS A 627 -43.96 14.22 -5.58
N GLU A 628 -43.98 13.97 -4.27
CA GLU A 628 -44.37 14.94 -3.22
C GLU A 628 -43.32 16.04 -3.03
N LYS A 629 -42.23 16.01 -3.82
CA LYS A 629 -41.11 16.93 -3.76
C LYS A 629 -40.37 16.88 -2.43
N GLN A 630 -40.25 15.71 -1.82
CA GLN A 630 -39.55 15.53 -0.54
C GLN A 630 -38.26 14.74 -0.75
N TRP A 631 -37.22 15.09 0.01
CA TRP A 631 -36.04 14.24 0.14
C TRP A 631 -36.28 13.15 1.18
N GLN A 632 -35.62 12.01 0.97
CA GLN A 632 -35.61 10.93 1.92
C GLN A 632 -34.20 10.34 2.01
N ALA A 633 -33.71 10.19 3.25
CA ALA A 633 -32.48 9.46 3.51
C ALA A 633 -32.77 7.96 3.57
N LEU A 634 -31.92 7.19 2.89
CA LEU A 634 -31.89 5.73 2.90
C LEU A 634 -30.84 5.24 3.89
N CYS A 635 -31.23 4.30 4.73
CA CYS A 635 -30.48 3.84 5.89
C CYS A 635 -30.59 2.30 5.97
N GLY A 636 -29.53 1.58 5.60
CA GLY A 636 -29.56 0.11 5.54
C GLY A 636 -30.70 -0.43 4.67
N GLY A 637 -30.94 0.21 3.53
CA GLY A 637 -32.02 -0.13 2.59
C GLY A 637 -33.43 0.31 3.00
N LYS A 638 -33.60 0.98 4.15
CA LYS A 638 -34.89 1.48 4.63
C LYS A 638 -34.93 3.01 4.60
N THR A 639 -36.13 3.55 4.43
CA THR A 639 -36.35 4.99 4.52
C THR A 639 -36.37 5.45 5.98
N THR A 640 -35.81 6.61 6.25
CA THR A 640 -35.95 7.29 7.54
C THR A 640 -37.35 7.89 7.69
N THR A 641 -37.85 7.99 8.93
CA THR A 641 -39.23 8.39 9.25
C THR A 641 -39.48 9.90 9.17
N GLU A 642 -38.44 10.71 9.02
CA GLU A 642 -38.54 12.17 8.98
C GLU A 642 -38.29 12.68 7.55
N HIS A 643 -39.30 13.34 7.00
CA HIS A 643 -39.18 14.06 5.73
C HIS A 643 -38.46 15.39 5.96
N SER A 644 -37.50 15.75 5.10
CA SER A 644 -36.86 17.07 5.16
C SER A 644 -37.69 18.16 4.47
N SER A 645 -37.11 19.36 4.36
CA SER A 645 -37.58 20.40 3.45
C SER A 645 -37.79 19.86 2.04
N GLY A 646 -38.78 20.44 1.33
CA GLY A 646 -39.04 20.06 -0.05
C GLY A 646 -37.95 20.51 -1.03
N TRP A 647 -37.96 19.93 -2.22
CA TRP A 647 -37.15 20.36 -3.36
C TRP A 647 -38.02 20.99 -4.44
N GLU A 648 -37.41 21.74 -5.36
CA GLU A 648 -38.13 22.31 -6.50
C GLU A 648 -37.44 21.92 -7.82
N PRO A 649 -38.21 21.66 -8.89
CA PRO A 649 -37.63 21.39 -10.20
C PRO A 649 -36.72 22.53 -10.67
N GLU A 650 -35.70 22.19 -11.45
CA GLU A 650 -34.72 23.13 -11.99
C GLU A 650 -33.93 23.91 -10.92
N THR A 651 -33.99 23.46 -9.65
CA THR A 651 -33.25 24.06 -8.54
C THR A 651 -32.04 23.20 -8.21
N THR A 652 -30.93 23.89 -7.95
CA THR A 652 -29.66 23.25 -7.61
C THR A 652 -29.53 23.07 -6.09
N HIS A 653 -29.34 21.81 -5.69
CA HIS A 653 -29.16 21.41 -4.30
C HIS A 653 -27.79 20.79 -4.10
N GLN A 654 -27.17 21.01 -2.93
CA GLN A 654 -26.00 20.24 -2.55
C GLN A 654 -26.43 19.03 -1.73
N VAL A 655 -25.92 17.86 -2.07
CA VAL A 655 -26.10 16.62 -1.30
C VAL A 655 -24.76 16.22 -0.71
N ALA A 656 -24.75 15.80 0.55
CA ALA A 656 -23.59 15.14 1.16
C ALA A 656 -23.97 13.84 1.86
N ILE A 657 -23.11 12.83 1.76
CA ILE A 657 -23.23 11.54 2.45
C ILE A 657 -21.94 11.32 3.24
N VAL A 658 -22.07 11.11 4.55
CA VAL A 658 -20.93 10.92 5.45
C VAL A 658 -21.03 9.54 6.09
N LEU A 659 -19.94 8.79 6.03
CA LEU A 659 -19.73 7.59 6.83
C LEU A 659 -18.58 7.83 7.81
N GLN A 660 -18.81 7.51 9.07
CA GLN A 660 -17.84 7.61 10.15
C GLN A 660 -17.67 6.26 10.84
N ASN A 661 -16.42 5.84 11.01
CA ASN A 661 -16.00 4.62 11.72
C ASN A 661 -16.70 3.33 11.23
N GLY A 662 -17.08 3.27 9.95
CA GLY A 662 -17.79 2.13 9.34
C GLY A 662 -19.20 1.87 9.90
N THR A 663 -19.65 2.69 10.85
CA THR A 663 -20.80 2.38 11.71
C THR A 663 -21.80 3.51 11.85
N GLN A 664 -21.44 4.74 11.50
CA GLN A 664 -22.32 5.90 11.61
C GLN A 664 -22.48 6.59 10.25
N GLY A 665 -23.69 6.56 9.71
CA GLY A 665 -24.06 7.23 8.47
C GLY A 665 -24.88 8.50 8.69
N SER A 666 -24.66 9.52 7.87
CA SER A 666 -25.54 10.70 7.83
C SER A 666 -25.66 11.26 6.41
N VAL A 667 -26.80 11.88 6.12
CA VAL A 667 -27.13 12.47 4.82
C VAL A 667 -27.50 13.92 5.04
N TYR A 668 -27.04 14.80 4.15
CA TYR A 668 -27.30 16.24 4.19
C TYR A 668 -27.82 16.72 2.84
N VAL A 669 -28.74 17.67 2.88
CA VAL A 669 -29.18 18.46 1.72
C VAL A 669 -29.09 19.93 2.09
N ASP A 670 -28.42 20.71 1.24
CA ASP A 670 -28.18 22.15 1.43
C ASP A 670 -27.60 22.49 2.82
N GLY A 671 -26.64 21.68 3.28
CA GLY A 671 -25.99 21.84 4.59
C GLY A 671 -26.84 21.38 5.78
N GLN A 672 -28.09 20.96 5.58
CA GLN A 672 -28.96 20.48 6.65
C GLN A 672 -29.07 18.96 6.63
N ARG A 673 -29.02 18.34 7.82
CA ARG A 673 -29.16 16.89 7.95
C ARG A 673 -30.59 16.43 7.57
N VAL A 674 -30.68 15.38 6.76
CA VAL A 674 -31.93 14.73 6.36
C VAL A 674 -32.13 13.46 7.17
N GLY A 675 -33.19 13.43 7.99
CA GLY A 675 -33.48 12.30 8.87
C GLY A 675 -32.49 12.13 10.02
N THR A 676 -32.59 11.00 10.71
CA THR A 676 -31.73 10.65 11.83
C THR A 676 -30.42 10.01 11.38
N SER A 677 -29.41 10.01 12.26
CA SER A 677 -28.18 9.25 12.03
C SER A 677 -28.47 7.76 11.84
N CYS A 678 -27.74 7.13 10.93
CA CYS A 678 -27.81 5.71 10.65
C CYS A 678 -26.78 4.92 11.45
N GLU A 679 -27.23 3.91 12.19
CA GLU A 679 -26.35 2.86 12.68
C GLU A 679 -26.15 1.83 11.57
N LEU A 680 -24.90 1.64 11.16
CA LEU A 680 -24.47 0.79 10.06
C LEU A 680 -23.47 -0.24 10.58
N ASN A 681 -23.21 -1.27 9.79
CA ASN A 681 -22.17 -2.25 10.11
C ASN A 681 -21.45 -2.66 8.83
N VAL A 682 -20.44 -1.88 8.42
CA VAL A 682 -19.52 -2.29 7.36
C VAL A 682 -18.51 -3.28 7.95
N THR A 683 -18.49 -4.49 7.42
CA THR A 683 -17.61 -5.57 7.88
C THR A 683 -16.89 -6.18 6.67
N GLU A 684 -15.76 -6.85 6.88
CA GLU A 684 -14.99 -7.50 5.80
C GLU A 684 -15.81 -8.45 4.88
N PRO A 685 -16.85 -9.19 5.32
CA PRO A 685 -17.72 -9.95 4.41
C PRO A 685 -18.75 -9.09 3.63
N GLN A 686 -18.89 -7.80 3.97
CA GLN A 686 -19.80 -6.84 3.37
C GLN A 686 -19.06 -5.50 3.18
N GLU A 687 -18.08 -5.47 2.29
CA GLU A 687 -17.38 -4.24 1.90
C GLU A 687 -18.24 -3.41 0.94
N ILE A 688 -17.96 -2.11 0.84
CA ILE A 688 -18.59 -1.21 -0.13
C ILE A 688 -18.17 -1.60 -1.54
N SER A 689 -19.14 -1.78 -2.44
CA SER A 689 -18.90 -2.14 -3.83
C SER A 689 -18.60 -0.89 -4.69
N HIS A 690 -19.47 0.11 -4.63
CA HIS A 690 -19.37 1.35 -5.40
C HIS A 690 -20.28 2.45 -4.84
N PHE A 691 -20.00 3.68 -5.24
CA PHE A 691 -20.95 4.78 -5.19
C PHE A 691 -21.82 4.78 -6.45
N TYR A 692 -23.12 5.01 -6.29
CA TYR A 692 -24.03 5.22 -7.41
C TYR A 692 -24.39 6.70 -7.49
N ILE A 693 -24.40 7.26 -8.70
CA ILE A 693 -24.57 8.70 -8.95
C ILE A 693 -25.61 8.90 -10.03
N GLY A 694 -26.59 9.78 -9.78
CA GLY A 694 -27.65 10.12 -10.71
C GLY A 694 -28.75 9.06 -10.83
N GLY A 695 -28.62 7.92 -10.15
CA GLY A 695 -29.50 6.76 -10.18
C GLY A 695 -28.80 5.53 -9.59
N ASP A 696 -29.55 4.47 -9.27
CA ASP A 696 -29.02 3.22 -8.69
C ASP A 696 -28.94 2.05 -9.69
N GLY A 697 -29.09 2.34 -10.98
CA GLY A 697 -29.10 1.35 -12.05
C GLY A 697 -30.40 0.57 -12.19
N SER A 698 -31.40 0.78 -11.33
CA SER A 698 -32.72 0.22 -11.52
C SER A 698 -33.48 0.94 -12.64
N SER A 699 -34.22 0.19 -13.44
CA SER A 699 -35.22 0.73 -14.37
C SER A 699 -36.56 1.00 -13.69
N THR A 700 -36.73 0.61 -12.42
CA THR A 700 -38.00 0.74 -11.68
C THR A 700 -38.23 2.17 -11.22
N GLY A 701 -39.35 2.77 -11.59
CA GLY A 701 -39.82 4.06 -11.05
C GLY A 701 -39.26 5.31 -11.74
N ARG A 702 -38.23 5.19 -12.58
CA ARG A 702 -37.73 6.29 -13.41
C ARG A 702 -38.39 6.26 -14.79
N GLU A 703 -39.36 7.13 -15.00
CA GLU A 703 -39.94 7.39 -16.32
C GLU A 703 -38.90 8.03 -17.25
N GLU A 704 -39.05 7.85 -18.58
CA GLU A 704 -38.14 8.43 -19.60
C GLU A 704 -37.98 9.97 -19.47
N ASP A 705 -38.87 10.62 -18.74
CA ASP A 705 -39.05 12.07 -18.70
C ASP A 705 -38.46 12.83 -17.51
N VAL A 706 -37.72 12.20 -16.58
CA VAL A 706 -37.12 12.90 -15.40
C VAL A 706 -35.59 12.98 -15.51
N PRO A 707 -35.05 13.99 -16.22
CA PRO A 707 -33.62 14.24 -16.24
C PRO A 707 -33.13 14.66 -14.86
N VAL A 708 -31.92 14.21 -14.52
CA VAL A 708 -31.19 14.68 -13.34
C VAL A 708 -29.80 15.06 -13.79
N THR A 709 -29.37 16.27 -13.44
CA THR A 709 -27.99 16.70 -13.65
C THR A 709 -27.22 16.62 -12.35
N VAL A 710 -26.05 15.96 -12.38
CA VAL A 710 -25.13 15.91 -11.25
C VAL A 710 -23.81 16.55 -11.67
N THR A 711 -23.33 17.49 -10.86
CA THR A 711 -22.07 18.21 -11.09
C THR A 711 -21.20 18.21 -9.83
N ASN A 712 -19.90 18.36 -10.04
CA ASN A 712 -18.89 18.51 -8.98
C ASN A 712 -19.01 17.47 -7.86
N VAL A 713 -18.78 16.20 -8.19
CA VAL A 713 -18.79 15.10 -7.21
C VAL A 713 -17.43 15.03 -6.52
N LEU A 714 -17.38 15.28 -5.22
CA LEU A 714 -16.17 15.29 -4.39
C LEU A 714 -16.18 14.09 -3.45
N LEU A 715 -15.06 13.37 -3.36
CA LEU A 715 -14.89 12.25 -2.46
C LEU A 715 -13.75 12.52 -1.48
N TYR A 716 -14.06 12.48 -0.18
CA TYR A 716 -13.11 12.66 0.90
C TYR A 716 -12.84 11.33 1.63
N ASN A 717 -11.61 11.13 2.11
CA ASN A 717 -11.22 9.99 2.96
C ASN A 717 -11.44 10.20 4.46
N ARG A 718 -12.23 11.23 4.82
CA ARG A 718 -12.55 11.58 6.19
C ARG A 718 -14.02 12.03 6.30
N PRO A 719 -14.62 11.90 7.49
CA PRO A 719 -15.89 12.56 7.76
C PRO A 719 -15.67 14.08 7.81
N LEU A 720 -16.47 14.82 7.05
CA LEU A 720 -16.61 16.27 7.22
C LEU A 720 -17.62 16.54 8.34
N ASN A 721 -17.36 17.58 9.13
CA ASN A 721 -18.31 18.02 10.15
C ASN A 721 -19.38 18.96 9.58
N ASP A 722 -20.42 19.26 10.37
CA ASP A 722 -21.55 20.10 9.96
C ASP A 722 -21.11 21.50 9.47
N ASP A 723 -20.08 22.09 10.07
CA ASP A 723 -19.55 23.40 9.69
C ASP A 723 -18.83 23.34 8.33
N GLU A 724 -18.04 22.30 8.09
CA GLU A 724 -17.36 22.06 6.81
C GLU A 724 -18.36 21.81 5.68
N ILE A 725 -19.42 21.02 5.93
CA ILE A 725 -20.49 20.77 4.96
C ILE A 725 -21.27 22.06 4.68
N THR A 726 -21.58 22.84 5.72
CA THR A 726 -22.26 24.14 5.56
C THR A 726 -21.40 25.12 4.76
N ALA A 727 -20.09 25.14 5.00
CA ALA A 727 -19.15 25.97 4.23
C ALA A 727 -19.10 25.54 2.76
N LEU A 728 -18.99 24.24 2.47
CA LEU A 728 -19.06 23.71 1.10
C LEU A 728 -20.39 24.06 0.42
N ASN A 729 -21.50 24.05 1.16
CA ASN A 729 -22.81 24.43 0.63
C ASN A 729 -22.91 25.93 0.31
N ALA A 730 -22.31 26.79 1.15
CA ALA A 730 -22.27 28.23 0.91
C ALA A 730 -21.45 28.59 -0.33
N ILE A 731 -20.49 27.74 -0.70
CA ILE A 731 -19.65 27.99 -1.87
C ILE A 731 -20.48 27.98 -3.14
N LYS A 732 -21.35 26.97 -3.39
CA LYS A 732 -22.33 26.77 -4.52
C LYS A 732 -22.00 27.27 -5.94
N VAL A 733 -20.92 27.99 -6.15
CA VAL A 733 -20.44 28.61 -7.38
C VAL A 733 -19.85 27.50 -8.23
N PRO A 734 -20.14 27.47 -9.55
CA PRO A 734 -19.56 26.49 -10.44
C PRO A 734 -18.03 26.58 -10.36
N ILE A 735 -17.40 25.48 -9.99
CA ILE A 735 -15.94 25.32 -10.05
C ILE A 735 -15.56 25.53 -11.52
N LEU A 736 -14.99 26.69 -11.83
CA LEU A 736 -14.76 27.12 -13.21
C LEU A 736 -13.65 26.29 -13.88
N LYS A 737 -13.82 26.04 -15.18
CA LYS A 737 -12.82 25.43 -16.04
C LYS A 737 -11.68 26.41 -16.32
N LEU A 738 -10.45 26.05 -15.95
CA LEU A 738 -9.22 26.70 -16.44
C LEU A 738 -8.76 26.04 -17.75
N THR A 739 -8.22 26.84 -18.66
CA THR A 739 -7.86 26.43 -20.02
C THR A 739 -6.57 25.59 -20.04
N ASP A 740 -6.70 24.34 -20.51
CA ASP A 740 -5.71 23.31 -20.89
C ASP A 740 -4.33 23.25 -20.18
N PRO A 741 -4.10 22.21 -19.35
CA PRO A 741 -2.80 21.56 -19.22
C PRO A 741 -2.66 20.38 -20.21
N LYS A 742 -1.43 20.08 -20.62
CA LYS A 742 -1.09 19.03 -21.60
C LYS A 742 -1.73 17.68 -21.26
N ARG A 743 -2.40 17.10 -22.27
CA ARG A 743 -3.10 15.82 -22.25
C ARG A 743 -2.14 14.67 -21.89
N VAL A 744 -2.23 14.14 -20.67
CA VAL A 744 -1.58 12.86 -20.29
C VAL A 744 -2.56 11.72 -20.56
N THR A 745 -2.32 10.95 -21.60
CA THR A 745 -3.04 9.70 -21.85
C THR A 745 -2.43 8.58 -21.00
N ALA A 746 -3.01 8.32 -19.83
CA ALA A 746 -2.82 7.04 -19.16
C ALA A 746 -3.58 5.98 -19.98
N THR A 747 -2.84 5.16 -20.73
CA THR A 747 -3.40 4.10 -21.59
C THR A 747 -3.13 2.75 -20.95
N GLY A 748 -4.17 1.92 -20.81
CA GLY A 748 -4.02 0.46 -20.85
C GLY A 748 -4.65 -0.34 -19.71
N ALA A 749 -5.88 -0.82 -19.92
CA ALA A 749 -6.31 -2.19 -19.63
C ALA A 749 -7.70 -2.45 -20.24
N THR A 750 -7.80 -2.57 -21.56
CA THR A 750 -8.99 -3.14 -22.21
C THR A 750 -8.64 -4.49 -22.80
N GLY A 751 -9.17 -5.55 -22.19
CA GLY A 751 -9.18 -6.89 -22.74
C GLY A 751 -9.95 -6.91 -24.06
N ARG A 752 -9.32 -7.49 -25.07
CA ARG A 752 -9.80 -7.63 -26.44
C ARG A 752 -10.91 -8.69 -26.49
N SER A 753 -12.15 -8.30 -26.78
CA SER A 753 -13.18 -9.22 -27.25
C SER A 753 -13.57 -8.87 -28.68
N THR A 754 -13.58 -9.88 -29.52
CA THR A 754 -13.75 -9.83 -30.98
C THR A 754 -15.17 -9.47 -31.39
N ALA A 755 -15.28 -8.51 -32.31
CA ALA A 755 -16.52 -8.06 -32.93
C ALA A 755 -17.05 -9.04 -34.00
N LEU A 756 -18.39 -9.10 -34.13
CA LEU A 756 -19.09 -9.41 -35.38
C LEU A 756 -20.28 -8.43 -35.54
N HIS A 757 -20.51 -8.07 -36.80
CA HIS A 757 -21.30 -6.97 -37.36
C HIS A 757 -22.76 -6.77 -36.90
N GLY A 758 -23.21 -5.51 -37.01
CA GLY A 758 -24.62 -5.15 -37.23
C GLY A 758 -24.95 -3.66 -37.06
N GLU A 759 -24.80 -2.89 -38.15
CA GLU A 759 -25.50 -1.64 -38.56
C GLU A 759 -25.67 -0.41 -37.66
N ALA A 760 -25.69 0.73 -38.38
CA ALA A 760 -25.61 2.11 -37.95
C ALA A 760 -26.83 2.63 -37.18
N ASP A 761 -26.59 3.55 -36.25
CA ASP A 761 -27.37 4.79 -36.17
C ASP A 761 -26.56 5.92 -35.53
N GLY A 762 -26.81 7.13 -36.02
CA GLY A 762 -26.00 8.33 -35.78
C GLY A 762 -26.09 8.87 -34.35
N GLY A 763 -24.93 9.18 -33.77
CA GLY A 763 -24.80 9.92 -32.53
C GLY A 763 -23.82 11.07 -32.73
N GLY A 764 -24.32 12.31 -32.65
CA GLY A 764 -23.50 13.52 -32.70
C GLY A 764 -22.59 13.58 -31.48
N GLY A 765 -21.31 13.30 -31.69
CA GLY A 765 -20.26 13.59 -30.72
C GLY A 765 -20.09 15.10 -30.60
N THR A 766 -20.24 15.63 -29.40
CA THR A 766 -19.72 16.96 -29.05
C THR A 766 -18.23 16.81 -28.79
N ASP A 767 -17.45 16.80 -29.86
CA ASP A 767 -16.05 17.23 -29.77
C ASP A 767 -16.06 18.68 -29.31
N CYS A 768 -15.34 18.97 -28.23
CA CYS A 768 -15.07 20.34 -27.78
C CYS A 768 -14.15 21.02 -28.82
N VAL A 769 -14.72 21.47 -29.94
CA VAL A 769 -14.02 22.18 -31.01
C VAL A 769 -13.82 23.65 -30.65
N SER A 770 -12.56 23.97 -30.41
CA SER A 770 -11.81 25.10 -30.98
C SER A 770 -12.64 26.29 -31.50
N GLY A 771 -12.59 27.40 -30.78
CA GLY A 771 -12.96 28.71 -31.32
C GLY A 771 -11.81 29.30 -32.13
N LEU A 772 -11.93 29.28 -33.47
CA LEU A 772 -11.36 30.31 -34.35
C LEU A 772 -11.98 30.22 -35.75
N LEU A 773 -12.84 31.19 -36.08
CA LEU A 773 -13.20 31.55 -37.44
C LEU A 773 -11.96 32.12 -38.17
N PRO A 774 -11.86 31.91 -39.50
CA PRO A 774 -11.86 33.08 -40.35
C PRO A 774 -12.79 32.91 -41.57
N LEU A 775 -13.53 33.98 -41.86
CA LEU A 775 -14.38 34.10 -43.04
C LEU A 775 -13.60 34.78 -44.18
N LEU A 776 -13.60 34.13 -45.34
CA LEU A 776 -13.57 34.67 -46.72
C LEU A 776 -12.29 35.36 -47.28
N LEU A 777 -11.69 34.75 -48.31
CA LEU A 777 -11.91 35.15 -49.72
C LEU A 777 -11.33 34.12 -50.71
N LEU A 778 -12.21 33.58 -51.55
CA LEU A 778 -11.91 32.91 -52.81
C LEU A 778 -11.39 33.95 -53.82
N LEU A 779 -10.36 33.60 -54.59
CA LEU A 779 -10.28 33.78 -56.05
C LEU A 779 -8.97 33.13 -56.55
N GLY A 780 -9.10 32.06 -57.35
CA GLY A 780 -8.01 31.58 -58.22
C GLY A 780 -7.72 32.59 -59.35
N PRO A 781 -6.64 32.40 -60.13
CA PRO A 781 -6.72 31.34 -61.14
C PRO A 781 -5.41 30.57 -61.42
N CYS A 782 -5.62 29.50 -62.19
CA CYS A 782 -4.69 28.56 -62.80
C CYS A 782 -3.47 29.15 -63.55
N VAL A 783 -2.36 28.41 -63.42
CA VAL A 783 -1.45 27.91 -64.48
C VAL A 783 -0.83 28.94 -65.45
N PHE A 784 0.51 29.05 -65.42
CA PHE A 784 1.42 28.69 -66.54
C PHE A 784 2.91 28.92 -66.17
N ALA A 785 3.74 27.90 -66.45
CA ALA A 785 5.13 27.92 -66.96
C ALA A 785 6.23 28.78 -66.27
N ALA A 786 7.50 28.40 -66.15
CA ALA A 786 8.33 27.44 -66.90
C ALA A 786 9.61 27.10 -66.10
N LEU A 787 10.18 25.94 -66.46
CA LEU A 787 11.53 25.40 -66.23
C LEU A 787 11.87 24.84 -64.84
#